data_AF-A0A2B8B425-F1
#
_entry.id   AF-A0A2B8B425-F1
#
_cell.length_a   1.000
_cell.length_b   1.000
_cell.length_c   1.000
_cell.angle_alpha   90.00
_cell.angle_beta   90.00
_cell.angle_gamma   90.00
#
_symmetry.space_group_name_H-M   'P 1'
#
loop_
_entity.id
_entity.type
_entity.pdbx_description
1 polymer ?
#
loop_
_entity_poly.entity_id
_entity_poly.type
_entity_poly.pdbx_seq_one_letter_code
_entity_poly.pdbx_strand_id
1 'polypeptide(L)'
;MSGPDAGGARAPMEHFQRHLAPLVRSATVRIHQPPGGYPPDGPPLWGSGFFVAPNWVLTCAHVAMRGQGGEVGLTFEGRTVRGRVEWAEPEEGAGGIWPPPDLALVRLLEPVPHACVWLTERTNGVLTSDHVAFFGHTELAGSVMEVDGRCSIAGQLGGGSMVRLGNEDELREGVSGGPLVDVARGEVIGVVKGRRTGKDDGGLAVSVVHLRRLPVPAGPVGREEDDLYQRVVHAHDRHHADRHADGYHLGRTWTDGQGALRHHTDRALTPGRRTALLGLLAELPPPVSTGSLLAVLTEVLGQEPESRPVAPRGWRDGLGLLYDLYAEQHEQSELEHILRYAVYAATAERPYPASEEAERELWEWARDLAADAQLPKVFRNRLGAERSARLRGRPAPGAETGGESVCLGDDPAPRPAVLLDLTPSAWDAESYGWRVSSVLASGDVLPLDEQYDVPADDVRDRLAAPLAEAFRRCDEPGRPATLEVALRQDALDLPVDTWRVPADGPPLGTQRPVVVRCSDRPPPDDEEAEEDERRRWHRLREGPMEPVVLDCVEDRPEPLPDASALRRLGPYTLPVLCRTGTDAGDPGALRKLVAGGFAVALWRREAADPVCKSFHRGTLRTVTDHKRADRLPAAVHRLRAAVGSGVPEAYWSQGVALLHDDPSRPLPGSDDLLETP
;
A
#
# COMPACT_ATOMS: atom_id res chain seq x y z
N MET A 1 -11.98 -49.20 -19.85
CA MET A 1 -12.35 -47.88 -19.32
C MET A 1 -11.84 -47.82 -17.89
N SER A 2 -10.61 -47.35 -17.73
CA SER A 2 -9.94 -47.20 -16.43
C SER A 2 -10.11 -45.75 -15.99
N GLY A 3 -10.48 -45.54 -14.72
CA GLY A 3 -10.83 -44.23 -14.17
C GLY A 3 -9.64 -43.26 -14.06
N PRO A 4 -9.91 -41.97 -13.79
CA PRO A 4 -8.88 -40.94 -13.69
C PRO A 4 -8.01 -41.14 -12.43
N ASP A 5 -6.72 -40.91 -12.61
CA ASP A 5 -5.64 -41.06 -11.64
C ASP A 5 -5.83 -40.25 -10.35
N ALA A 6 -5.98 -40.94 -9.22
CA ALA A 6 -5.82 -40.38 -7.87
C ALA A 6 -4.33 -40.34 -7.40
N GLY A 7 -3.38 -40.56 -8.32
CA GLY A 7 -1.94 -40.69 -8.03
C GLY A 7 -1.15 -39.38 -7.96
N GLY A 8 -1.71 -38.26 -8.44
CA GLY A 8 -0.99 -36.99 -8.60
C GLY A 8 -0.67 -36.25 -7.28
N ALA A 9 -1.57 -36.27 -6.29
CA ALA A 9 -1.44 -35.48 -5.05
C ALA A 9 -0.52 -36.12 -4.00
N ARG A 10 -0.28 -37.44 -4.04
CA ARG A 10 0.57 -38.14 -3.07
C ARG A 10 2.06 -37.81 -3.23
N ALA A 11 2.55 -37.66 -4.45
CA ALA A 11 3.98 -37.46 -4.72
C ALA A 11 4.51 -36.09 -4.23
N PRO A 12 3.86 -34.93 -4.52
CA PRO A 12 4.33 -33.63 -4.03
C PRO A 12 4.45 -33.58 -2.51
N MET A 13 3.46 -34.15 -1.82
CA MET A 13 3.41 -34.21 -0.36
C MET A 13 4.53 -35.05 0.25
N GLU A 14 4.83 -36.23 -0.32
CA GLU A 14 5.94 -37.07 0.14
C GLU A 14 7.31 -36.38 -0.04
N HIS A 15 7.50 -35.68 -1.15
CA HIS A 15 8.69 -34.88 -1.39
C HIS A 15 8.79 -33.73 -0.37
N PHE A 16 7.71 -32.99 -0.15
CA PHE A 16 7.67 -31.92 0.85
C PHE A 16 8.04 -32.41 2.25
N GLN A 17 7.43 -33.51 2.70
CA GLN A 17 7.70 -34.09 4.03
C GLN A 17 9.16 -34.50 4.21
N ARG A 18 9.78 -35.06 3.16
CA ARG A 18 11.17 -35.50 3.22
C ARG A 18 12.16 -34.33 3.14
N HIS A 19 11.82 -33.28 2.41
CA HIS A 19 12.78 -32.26 1.99
C HIS A 19 12.64 -30.91 2.71
N LEU A 20 11.43 -30.51 3.08
CA LEU A 20 11.15 -29.18 3.62
C LEU A 20 10.51 -29.20 5.01
N ALA A 21 9.63 -30.16 5.33
CA ALA A 21 8.99 -30.21 6.65
C ALA A 21 9.97 -30.17 7.84
N PRO A 22 11.16 -30.84 7.80
CA PRO A 22 12.16 -30.69 8.88
C PRO A 22 12.69 -29.26 9.01
N LEU A 23 12.91 -28.55 7.89
CA LEU A 23 13.37 -27.17 7.89
C LEU A 23 12.30 -26.22 8.46
N VAL A 24 11.02 -26.48 8.14
CA VAL A 24 9.90 -25.71 8.71
C VAL A 24 9.81 -25.91 10.22
N ARG A 25 9.92 -27.16 10.72
CA ARG A 25 9.93 -27.43 12.16
C ARG A 25 11.07 -26.72 12.87
N SER A 26 12.30 -26.82 12.35
CA SER A 26 13.47 -26.10 12.89
C SER A 26 13.32 -24.57 12.90
N ALA A 27 12.55 -24.01 11.96
CA ALA A 27 12.28 -22.56 11.91
C ALA A 27 11.07 -22.12 12.75
N THR A 28 10.24 -23.07 13.21
CA THR A 28 9.03 -22.79 13.99
C THR A 28 9.39 -22.60 15.46
N VAL A 29 8.82 -21.57 16.09
CA VAL A 29 9.11 -21.21 17.47
C VAL A 29 7.85 -21.26 18.33
N ARG A 30 8.03 -21.60 19.60
CA ARG A 30 7.03 -21.47 20.66
C ARG A 30 7.12 -20.06 21.23
N ILE A 31 5.99 -19.37 21.33
CA ILE A 31 5.89 -18.05 21.96
C ILE A 31 5.25 -18.18 23.34
N HIS A 32 5.86 -17.53 24.32
CA HIS A 32 5.45 -17.57 25.72
C HIS A 32 5.92 -16.32 26.47
N GLN A 33 5.65 -16.26 27.77
CA GLN A 33 6.13 -15.17 28.64
C GLN A 33 7.66 -15.04 28.62
N PRO A 34 8.22 -13.81 28.60
CA PRO A 34 9.66 -13.61 28.72
C PRO A 34 10.24 -14.33 29.95
N PRO A 35 11.41 -14.97 29.83
CA PRO A 35 12.06 -15.64 30.96
C PRO A 35 12.43 -14.63 32.06
N GLY A 36 11.73 -14.70 33.20
CA GLY A 36 11.93 -13.85 34.40
C GLY A 36 12.38 -14.62 35.66
N GLY A 37 12.81 -15.87 35.49
CA GLY A 37 13.02 -16.87 36.56
C GLY A 37 12.30 -18.18 36.20
N TYR A 38 12.69 -19.32 36.80
CA TYR A 38 12.13 -20.65 36.50
C TYR A 38 10.81 -20.90 37.26
N PRO A 39 9.61 -20.81 36.64
CA PRO A 39 8.44 -21.48 37.17
C PRO A 39 8.65 -23.00 37.08
N PRO A 40 8.18 -23.79 38.07
CA PRO A 40 8.41 -25.23 38.14
C PRO A 40 7.85 -26.02 36.94
N ASP A 41 6.86 -25.48 36.24
CA ASP A 41 6.16 -26.13 35.13
C ASP A 41 6.48 -25.54 33.73
N GLY A 42 7.46 -24.62 33.66
CA GLY A 42 7.75 -23.85 32.44
C GLY A 42 6.69 -22.78 32.13
N PRO A 43 6.99 -21.79 31.26
CA PRO A 43 6.07 -20.70 30.97
C PRO A 43 4.88 -21.17 30.11
N PRO A 44 3.63 -20.72 30.33
CA PRO A 44 2.47 -21.16 29.56
C PRO A 44 2.59 -20.82 28.06
N LEU A 45 2.02 -21.66 27.20
CA LEU A 45 1.99 -21.44 25.75
C LEU A 45 1.07 -20.27 25.40
N TRP A 46 1.57 -19.28 24.66
CA TRP A 46 0.75 -18.20 24.10
C TRP A 46 0.34 -18.47 22.67
N GLY A 47 1.26 -19.05 21.90
CA GLY A 47 1.07 -19.37 20.49
C GLY A 47 2.37 -19.82 19.85
N SER A 48 2.39 -19.77 18.54
CA SER A 48 3.51 -20.15 17.69
C SER A 48 4.03 -18.95 16.90
N GLY A 49 5.23 -19.08 16.35
CA GLY A 49 5.80 -18.14 15.40
C GLY A 49 6.78 -18.87 14.49
N PHE A 50 7.45 -18.17 13.60
CA PHE A 50 8.54 -18.74 12.81
C PHE A 50 9.54 -17.69 12.35
N PHE A 51 10.79 -18.12 12.18
CA PHE A 51 11.85 -17.26 11.69
C PHE A 51 11.69 -16.93 10.22
N VAL A 52 11.62 -15.63 9.92
CA VAL A 52 11.44 -15.08 8.57
C VAL A 52 12.66 -14.35 8.03
N ALA A 53 13.61 -14.00 8.89
CA ALA A 53 14.91 -13.47 8.53
C ALA A 53 15.85 -13.65 9.72
N PRO A 54 17.18 -13.45 9.57
CA PRO A 54 18.09 -13.43 10.71
C PRO A 54 17.60 -12.52 11.84
N ASN A 55 17.35 -13.10 13.02
CA ASN A 55 16.86 -12.41 14.22
C ASN A 55 15.41 -11.90 14.15
N TRP A 56 14.59 -12.34 13.18
CA TRP A 56 13.21 -11.90 13.03
C TRP A 56 12.24 -13.07 13.02
N VAL A 57 11.22 -12.98 13.87
CA VAL A 57 10.11 -13.93 13.97
C VAL A 57 8.81 -13.26 13.55
N LEU A 58 8.03 -13.94 12.71
CA LEU A 58 6.66 -13.57 12.38
C LEU A 58 5.68 -14.41 13.21
N THR A 59 4.61 -13.79 13.68
CA THR A 59 3.52 -14.42 14.43
C THR A 59 2.22 -13.60 14.28
N CYS A 60 1.16 -13.99 15.00
CA CYS A 60 -0.05 -13.19 15.11
C CYS A 60 0.08 -12.07 16.15
N ALA A 61 -0.56 -10.93 15.90
CA ALA A 61 -0.59 -9.81 16.82
C ALA A 61 -1.20 -10.21 18.18
N HIS A 62 -2.32 -10.93 18.17
CA HIS A 62 -2.96 -11.40 19.40
C HIS A 62 -2.12 -12.39 20.22
N VAL A 63 -1.08 -13.00 19.64
CA VAL A 63 -0.12 -13.85 20.35
C VAL A 63 0.98 -12.99 20.96
N ALA A 64 1.59 -12.12 20.17
CA ALA A 64 2.68 -11.24 20.60
C ALA A 64 2.25 -10.24 21.68
N MET A 65 1.04 -9.69 21.55
CA MET A 65 0.50 -8.66 22.45
C MET A 65 -0.07 -9.20 23.76
N ARG A 66 0.04 -10.51 24.04
CA ARG A 66 -0.25 -11.06 25.38
C ARG A 66 0.79 -10.64 26.43
N GLY A 67 1.99 -10.28 26.00
CA GLY A 67 3.08 -9.86 26.89
C GLY A 67 2.95 -8.41 27.34
N GLN A 68 3.12 -8.17 28.64
CA GLN A 68 3.26 -6.82 29.16
C GLN A 68 4.64 -6.26 28.78
N GLY A 69 4.69 -5.01 28.29
CA GLY A 69 5.94 -4.31 27.99
C GLY A 69 6.58 -4.61 26.62
N GLY A 70 5.87 -5.31 25.72
CA GLY A 70 6.33 -5.52 24.34
C GLY A 70 7.50 -6.50 24.20
N GLU A 71 7.80 -7.30 25.22
CA GLU A 71 8.76 -8.40 25.15
C GLU A 71 8.06 -9.76 25.19
N VAL A 72 8.65 -10.74 24.48
CA VAL A 72 8.18 -12.12 24.44
C VAL A 72 9.34 -13.10 24.65
N GLY A 73 9.03 -14.28 25.19
CA GLY A 73 9.94 -15.43 25.23
C GLY A 73 9.73 -16.31 24.01
N LEU A 74 10.82 -16.73 23.38
CA LEU A 74 10.84 -17.55 22.17
C LEU A 74 11.62 -18.83 22.46
N THR A 75 11.00 -20.00 22.28
CA THR A 75 11.68 -21.30 22.42
C THR A 75 11.68 -22.07 21.10
N PHE A 76 12.84 -22.56 20.68
CA PHE A 76 13.03 -23.34 19.45
C PHE A 76 14.27 -24.23 19.57
N GLU A 77 14.23 -25.44 19.01
CA GLU A 77 15.35 -26.41 19.09
C GLU A 77 15.93 -26.57 20.51
N GLY A 78 15.07 -26.55 21.53
CA GLY A 78 15.47 -26.66 22.95
C GLY A 78 16.16 -25.42 23.55
N ARG A 79 16.26 -24.31 22.81
CA ARG A 79 16.86 -23.04 23.25
C ARG A 79 15.77 -22.00 23.49
N THR A 80 15.93 -21.18 24.53
CA THR A 80 15.01 -20.08 24.85
C THR A 80 15.75 -18.73 24.78
N VAL A 81 15.17 -17.77 24.06
CA VAL A 81 15.69 -16.40 23.91
C VAL A 81 14.60 -15.37 24.13
N ARG A 82 14.99 -14.11 24.31
CA ARG A 82 14.07 -12.97 24.39
C ARG A 82 13.92 -12.29 23.03
N GLY A 83 12.70 -11.83 22.76
CA GLY A 83 12.38 -10.99 21.61
C GLY A 83 11.61 -9.75 22.03
N ARG A 84 11.70 -8.70 21.22
CA ARG A 84 10.93 -7.46 21.34
C ARG A 84 9.97 -7.36 20.16
N VAL A 85 8.71 -7.05 20.43
CA VAL A 85 7.71 -6.73 19.41
C VAL A 85 8.08 -5.38 18.81
N GLU A 86 8.47 -5.37 17.53
CA GLU A 86 8.82 -4.16 16.78
C GLU A 86 7.61 -3.62 16.01
N TRP A 87 6.65 -4.49 15.71
CA TRP A 87 5.38 -4.13 15.07
C TRP A 87 4.32 -5.18 15.39
N ALA A 88 3.08 -4.73 15.58
CA ALA A 88 1.88 -5.56 15.68
C ALA A 88 0.69 -4.80 15.10
N GLU A 89 -0.11 -5.44 14.25
CA GLU A 89 -1.35 -4.86 13.74
C GLU A 89 -2.50 -5.87 13.83
N PRO A 90 -3.59 -5.53 14.54
CA PRO A 90 -3.76 -4.32 15.36
C PRO A 90 -2.86 -4.35 16.61
N GLU A 91 -2.65 -3.19 17.24
CA GLU A 91 -1.86 -3.09 18.48
C GLU A 91 -2.67 -3.50 19.72
N GLU A 92 -3.98 -3.28 19.70
CA GLU A 92 -4.90 -3.66 20.78
C GLU A 92 -6.08 -4.48 20.26
N GLY A 93 -6.58 -5.39 21.10
CA GLY A 93 -7.71 -6.24 20.78
C GLY A 93 -9.03 -5.56 21.14
N ALA A 94 -9.95 -5.46 20.17
CA ALA A 94 -11.29 -4.88 20.38
C ALA A 94 -12.27 -5.80 21.17
N GLY A 95 -11.78 -6.71 22.02
CA GLY A 95 -12.60 -7.69 22.73
C GLY A 95 -13.33 -8.66 21.78
N GLY A 96 -12.65 -9.69 21.28
CA GLY A 96 -13.22 -10.66 20.34
C GLY A 96 -12.18 -11.24 19.39
N ILE A 97 -12.62 -11.62 18.18
CA ILE A 97 -11.71 -12.01 17.08
C ILE A 97 -10.97 -10.77 16.62
N TRP A 98 -9.64 -10.81 16.67
CA TRP A 98 -8.79 -9.71 16.21
C TRP A 98 -9.00 -9.50 14.69
N PRO A 99 -9.20 -8.27 14.20
CA PRO A 99 -9.36 -8.03 12.77
C PRO A 99 -8.07 -8.37 11.99
N PRO A 100 -8.16 -8.66 10.68
CA PRO A 100 -6.97 -8.78 9.84
C PRO A 100 -6.21 -7.42 9.79
N PRO A 101 -4.88 -7.43 9.62
CA PRO A 101 -4.06 -8.60 9.31
C PRO A 101 -3.70 -9.47 10.53
N ASP A 102 -3.82 -9.00 11.78
CA ASP A 102 -3.43 -9.78 12.99
C ASP A 102 -2.04 -10.40 12.84
N LEU A 103 -1.06 -9.58 12.49
CA LEU A 103 0.34 -9.96 12.29
C LEU A 103 1.25 -9.17 13.22
N ALA A 104 2.34 -9.78 13.66
CA ALA A 104 3.36 -9.12 14.44
C ALA A 104 4.77 -9.58 14.06
N LEU A 105 5.72 -8.65 14.11
CA LEU A 105 7.15 -8.88 13.94
C LEU A 105 7.86 -8.74 15.27
N VAL A 106 8.60 -9.80 15.62
CA VAL A 106 9.40 -9.87 16.84
C VAL A 106 10.87 -9.94 16.46
N ARG A 107 11.66 -8.99 16.95
CA ARG A 107 13.12 -9.00 16.81
C ARG A 107 13.77 -9.65 18.01
N LEU A 108 14.69 -10.59 17.78
CA LEU A 108 15.49 -11.17 18.85
C LEU A 108 16.40 -10.12 19.49
N LEU A 109 16.52 -10.18 20.81
CA LEU A 109 17.45 -9.33 21.57
C LEU A 109 18.86 -9.93 21.60
N GLU A 110 18.95 -11.25 21.45
CA GLU A 110 20.20 -12.02 21.49
C GLU A 110 20.32 -12.84 20.20
N PRO A 111 21.25 -12.49 19.28
CA PRO A 111 21.39 -13.21 18.02
C PRO A 111 21.81 -14.66 18.21
N VAL A 112 21.12 -15.57 17.52
CA VAL A 112 21.34 -17.02 17.63
C VAL A 112 21.15 -17.68 16.27
N PRO A 113 21.97 -18.70 15.91
CA PRO A 113 21.75 -19.44 14.67
C PRO A 113 20.41 -20.17 14.69
N HIS A 114 19.62 -20.00 13.64
CA HIS A 114 18.31 -20.61 13.46
C HIS A 114 18.08 -20.94 11.98
N ALA A 115 17.15 -21.86 11.70
CA ALA A 115 16.62 -22.03 10.35
C ALA A 115 15.73 -20.84 9.98
N CYS A 116 15.59 -20.55 8.69
CA CYS A 116 14.74 -19.49 8.17
C CYS A 116 13.79 -20.10 7.14
N VAL A 117 12.50 -19.79 7.24
CA VAL A 117 11.54 -20.20 6.19
C VAL A 117 11.74 -19.38 4.93
N TRP A 118 11.22 -19.87 3.81
CA TRP A 118 11.11 -19.07 2.58
C TRP A 118 9.74 -18.38 2.51
N LEU A 119 9.73 -17.06 2.61
CA LEU A 119 8.55 -16.25 2.34
C LEU A 119 8.30 -16.16 0.83
N THR A 120 7.07 -16.43 0.39
CA THR A 120 6.70 -16.19 -1.01
C THR A 120 6.83 -14.70 -1.36
N GLU A 121 7.34 -14.38 -2.54
CA GLU A 121 7.33 -13.05 -3.14
C GLU A 121 6.11 -12.81 -4.05
N ARG A 122 5.37 -13.88 -4.37
CA ARG A 122 4.20 -13.85 -5.26
C ARG A 122 2.97 -13.28 -4.54
N THR A 123 2.00 -12.77 -5.31
CA THR A 123 0.98 -11.85 -4.76
C THR A 123 -0.44 -12.41 -4.72
N ASN A 124 -0.92 -13.10 -5.76
CA ASN A 124 -2.30 -13.59 -5.78
C ASN A 124 -2.51 -14.93 -6.50
N GLY A 125 -1.50 -15.47 -7.19
CA GLY A 125 -1.49 -16.87 -7.66
C GLY A 125 -1.04 -17.88 -6.59
N VAL A 126 -0.81 -17.42 -5.36
CA VAL A 126 -0.16 -18.17 -4.28
C VAL A 126 -1.01 -19.32 -3.73
N LEU A 127 -2.33 -19.25 -3.88
CA LEU A 127 -3.25 -20.26 -3.38
C LEU A 127 -3.67 -21.29 -4.45
N THR A 128 -2.93 -21.42 -5.56
CA THR A 128 -3.24 -22.42 -6.59
C THR A 128 -2.95 -23.85 -6.17
N SER A 129 -2.21 -24.07 -5.07
CA SER A 129 -2.10 -25.39 -4.48
C SER A 129 -3.31 -25.64 -3.60
N ASP A 130 -4.13 -26.63 -3.99
CA ASP A 130 -5.23 -27.13 -3.18
C ASP A 130 -4.77 -27.67 -1.82
N HIS A 131 -3.46 -27.90 -1.63
CA HIS A 131 -2.90 -28.52 -0.45
C HIS A 131 -1.86 -27.64 0.23
N VAL A 132 -2.01 -27.50 1.54
CA VAL A 132 -1.13 -26.73 2.42
C VAL A 132 -0.79 -27.55 3.66
N ALA A 133 0.32 -27.20 4.31
CA ALA A 133 0.70 -27.73 5.61
C ALA A 133 0.85 -26.59 6.62
N PHE A 134 0.42 -26.82 7.86
CA PHE A 134 0.65 -25.90 8.96
C PHE A 134 1.57 -26.52 10.01
N PHE A 135 2.29 -25.66 10.73
CA PHE A 135 3.22 -26.05 11.80
C PHE A 135 3.01 -25.15 13.01
N GLY A 136 3.24 -25.66 14.21
CA GLY A 136 3.11 -24.88 15.43
C GLY A 136 3.39 -25.71 16.68
N HIS A 137 2.94 -25.17 17.80
CA HIS A 137 2.99 -25.78 19.11
C HIS A 137 1.58 -25.87 19.68
N THR A 138 1.30 -26.93 20.44
CA THR A 138 0.04 -27.09 21.17
C THR A 138 0.35 -27.62 22.55
N GLU A 139 -0.52 -27.33 23.51
CA GLU A 139 -0.47 -27.98 24.82
C GLU A 139 -1.40 -29.19 24.82
N LEU A 140 -0.87 -30.36 25.23
CA LEU A 140 -1.64 -31.58 25.39
C LEU A 140 -1.29 -32.21 26.74
N ALA A 141 -2.30 -32.40 27.60
CA ALA A 141 -2.13 -32.98 28.94
C ALA A 141 -1.04 -32.28 29.78
N GLY A 142 -0.96 -30.95 29.71
CA GLY A 142 0.03 -30.14 30.45
C GLY A 142 1.44 -30.14 29.86
N SER A 143 1.65 -30.79 28.71
CA SER A 143 2.94 -30.80 28.00
C SER A 143 2.82 -30.07 26.67
N VAL A 144 3.71 -29.12 26.41
CA VAL A 144 3.79 -28.44 25.11
C VAL A 144 4.56 -29.32 24.13
N MET A 145 3.96 -29.54 22.96
CA MET A 145 4.51 -30.36 21.90
C MET A 145 4.42 -29.64 20.55
N GLU A 146 5.37 -29.95 19.67
CA GLU A 146 5.31 -29.58 18.26
C GLU A 146 4.16 -30.31 17.58
N VAL A 147 3.45 -29.62 16.70
CA VAL A 147 2.38 -30.17 15.89
C VAL A 147 2.52 -29.68 14.45
N ASP A 148 2.27 -30.57 13.51
CA ASP A 148 2.06 -30.24 12.10
C ASP A 148 0.83 -30.97 11.57
N GLY A 149 0.16 -30.35 10.62
CA GLY A 149 -1.05 -30.88 10.00
C GLY A 149 -1.22 -30.38 8.57
N ARG A 150 -2.24 -30.88 7.90
CA ARG A 150 -2.49 -30.67 6.47
C ARG A 150 -3.92 -30.20 6.28
N CYS A 151 -4.09 -29.25 5.38
CA CYS A 151 -5.40 -28.73 5.04
C CYS A 151 -5.51 -28.53 3.54
N SER A 152 -6.74 -28.43 3.06
CA SER A 152 -6.99 -27.79 1.77
C SER A 152 -7.31 -26.31 1.92
N ILE A 153 -7.17 -25.56 0.83
CA ILE A 153 -7.65 -24.19 0.75
C ILE A 153 -9.12 -24.23 0.32
N ALA A 154 -10.02 -23.87 1.22
CA ALA A 154 -11.47 -23.89 0.99
C ALA A 154 -12.00 -22.58 0.36
N GLY A 155 -11.17 -21.54 0.28
CA GLY A 155 -11.51 -20.26 -0.34
C GLY A 155 -10.80 -19.07 0.31
N GLN A 156 -11.18 -17.86 -0.11
CA GLN A 156 -10.66 -16.59 0.41
C GLN A 156 -11.79 -15.75 1.04
N LEU A 157 -11.44 -14.85 1.96
CA LEU A 157 -12.33 -13.87 2.59
C LEU A 157 -11.70 -12.48 2.57
N GLY A 158 -12.54 -11.45 2.59
CA GLY A 158 -12.12 -10.04 2.72
C GLY A 158 -11.15 -9.60 1.62
N GLY A 159 -11.53 -9.79 0.35
CA GLY A 159 -10.70 -9.38 -0.80
C GLY A 159 -9.37 -10.13 -0.94
N GLY A 160 -9.28 -11.36 -0.41
CA GLY A 160 -8.05 -12.16 -0.42
C GLY A 160 -7.17 -11.99 0.81
N SER A 161 -7.60 -11.20 1.80
CA SER A 161 -6.82 -10.95 3.01
C SER A 161 -6.68 -12.14 3.95
N MET A 162 -7.71 -13.00 3.97
CA MET A 162 -7.72 -14.21 4.76
C MET A 162 -7.97 -15.44 3.87
N VAL A 163 -7.28 -16.51 4.21
CA VAL A 163 -7.41 -17.83 3.60
C VAL A 163 -8.24 -18.72 4.50
N ARG A 164 -9.28 -19.34 3.95
CA ARG A 164 -10.08 -20.36 4.63
C ARG A 164 -9.41 -21.71 4.44
N LEU A 165 -9.14 -22.38 5.55
CA LEU A 165 -8.58 -23.73 5.57
C LEU A 165 -9.71 -24.74 5.76
N GLY A 166 -9.58 -25.88 5.10
CA GLY A 166 -10.43 -27.06 5.34
C GLY A 166 -10.28 -27.61 6.76
N ASN A 167 -11.09 -28.62 7.07
CA ASN A 167 -11.16 -29.26 8.39
C ASN A 167 -10.53 -30.65 8.41
N GLU A 168 -9.61 -30.93 7.47
CA GLU A 168 -8.98 -32.25 7.33
C GLU A 168 -8.10 -32.64 8.53
N ASP A 169 -7.49 -31.65 9.18
CA ASP A 169 -6.72 -31.79 10.42
C ASP A 169 -7.17 -30.76 11.48
N GLU A 170 -6.97 -31.11 12.74
CA GLU A 170 -7.40 -30.28 13.88
C GLU A 170 -6.41 -29.14 14.15
N LEU A 171 -6.86 -27.90 13.94
CA LEU A 171 -6.16 -26.68 14.36
C LEU A 171 -6.41 -26.41 15.85
N ARG A 172 -5.54 -26.94 16.69
CA ARG A 172 -5.61 -26.84 18.16
C ARG A 172 -5.18 -25.47 18.69
N GLU A 173 -5.56 -25.18 19.92
CA GLU A 173 -5.08 -23.98 20.61
C GLU A 173 -3.54 -23.97 20.73
N GLY A 174 -2.93 -22.83 20.43
CA GLY A 174 -1.48 -22.64 20.42
C GLY A 174 -0.82 -22.63 19.03
N VAL A 175 -1.48 -23.18 18.00
CA VAL A 175 -0.93 -23.17 16.62
C VAL A 175 -0.97 -21.78 15.98
N SER A 176 -1.78 -20.87 16.51
CA SER A 176 -1.89 -19.48 16.04
C SER A 176 -0.52 -18.81 16.02
N GLY A 177 -0.22 -18.12 14.91
CA GLY A 177 1.07 -17.53 14.59
C GLY A 177 2.05 -18.47 13.86
N GLY A 178 1.74 -19.77 13.74
CA GLY A 178 2.56 -20.73 13.01
C GLY A 178 2.52 -20.55 11.47
N PRO A 179 3.51 -21.07 10.72
CA PRO A 179 3.58 -20.89 9.28
C PRO A 179 2.58 -21.80 8.55
N LEU A 180 1.94 -21.26 7.51
CA LEU A 180 1.18 -22.00 6.51
C LEU A 180 1.99 -22.11 5.22
N VAL A 181 2.26 -23.34 4.79
CA VAL A 181 3.20 -23.65 3.69
C VAL A 181 2.47 -24.27 2.51
N ASP A 182 2.73 -23.75 1.32
CA ASP A 182 2.38 -24.40 0.06
C ASP A 182 3.28 -25.61 -0.14
N VAL A 183 2.70 -26.81 -0.14
CA VAL A 183 3.47 -28.07 -0.21
C VAL A 183 4.03 -28.34 -1.60
N ALA A 184 3.43 -27.76 -2.64
CA ALA A 184 3.84 -27.95 -4.02
C ALA A 184 5.06 -27.09 -4.35
N ARG A 185 5.10 -25.85 -3.82
CA ARG A 185 6.19 -24.89 -4.07
C ARG A 185 7.23 -24.84 -2.96
N GLY A 186 6.87 -25.26 -1.75
CA GLY A 186 7.72 -25.14 -0.58
C GLY A 186 7.92 -23.68 -0.17
N GLU A 187 6.83 -22.93 -0.07
CA GLU A 187 6.85 -21.50 0.23
C GLU A 187 5.87 -21.21 1.36
N VAL A 188 6.23 -20.34 2.30
CA VAL A 188 5.29 -19.84 3.30
C VAL A 188 4.41 -18.79 2.65
N ILE A 189 3.11 -19.04 2.72
CA ILE A 189 2.08 -18.25 2.05
C ILE A 189 1.17 -17.52 3.03
N GLY A 190 1.16 -17.96 4.29
CA GLY A 190 0.35 -17.33 5.32
C GLY A 190 0.79 -17.66 6.74
N VAL A 191 0.11 -17.03 7.68
CA VAL A 191 0.25 -17.21 9.13
C VAL A 191 -1.08 -17.74 9.66
N VAL A 192 -1.06 -18.85 10.39
CA VAL A 192 -2.26 -19.46 10.95
C VAL A 192 -2.85 -18.57 12.03
N LYS A 193 -4.12 -18.20 11.92
CA LYS A 193 -4.83 -17.38 12.92
C LYS A 193 -5.54 -18.25 13.97
N GLY A 194 -6.02 -19.43 13.58
CA GLY A 194 -6.70 -20.39 14.46
C GLY A 194 -8.01 -20.92 13.88
N ARG A 195 -8.87 -21.48 14.74
CA ARG A 195 -10.13 -22.15 14.38
C ARG A 195 -11.27 -21.14 14.15
N ARG A 196 -12.16 -21.43 13.20
CA ARG A 196 -13.48 -20.76 13.10
C ARG A 196 -14.46 -21.32 14.13
N THR A 197 -15.40 -20.50 14.59
CA THR A 197 -16.40 -20.86 15.61
C THR A 197 -17.36 -21.94 15.10
N GLY A 198 -17.02 -23.20 15.35
CA GLY A 198 -17.83 -24.38 15.00
C GLY A 198 -16.99 -25.64 15.04
N LYS A 199 -17.61 -26.79 15.36
CA LYS A 199 -16.86 -28.05 15.48
C LYS A 199 -16.26 -28.51 14.14
N ASP A 200 -16.84 -28.08 13.02
CA ASP A 200 -16.52 -28.55 11.67
C ASP A 200 -16.01 -27.43 10.73
N ASP A 201 -15.70 -26.24 11.27
CA ASP A 201 -15.61 -25.00 10.48
C ASP A 201 -14.20 -24.68 9.92
N GLY A 202 -13.24 -25.60 10.10
CA GLY A 202 -11.86 -25.45 9.61
C GLY A 202 -11.10 -24.30 10.28
N GLY A 203 -10.12 -23.76 9.55
CA GLY A 203 -9.19 -22.73 10.02
C GLY A 203 -9.21 -21.42 9.24
N LEU A 204 -8.53 -20.42 9.79
CA LEU A 204 -8.16 -19.20 9.07
C LEU A 204 -6.65 -19.01 9.10
N ALA A 205 -6.12 -18.49 8.00
CA ALA A 205 -4.78 -17.96 7.92
C ALA A 205 -4.79 -16.58 7.25
N VAL A 206 -3.78 -15.78 7.53
CA VAL A 206 -3.59 -14.46 6.93
C VAL A 206 -2.43 -14.53 5.96
N SER A 207 -2.58 -13.97 4.75
CA SER A 207 -1.52 -13.98 3.74
C SER A 207 -0.28 -13.20 4.20
N VAL A 208 0.91 -13.74 3.96
CA VAL A 208 2.17 -13.02 4.24
C VAL A 208 2.36 -11.78 3.37
N VAL A 209 1.59 -11.65 2.28
CA VAL A 209 1.55 -10.44 1.45
C VAL A 209 1.16 -9.20 2.26
N HIS A 210 0.40 -9.37 3.35
CA HIS A 210 0.04 -8.26 4.24
C HIS A 210 1.23 -7.65 4.99
N LEU A 211 2.41 -8.30 5.03
CA LEU A 211 3.63 -7.64 5.51
C LEU A 211 3.95 -6.36 4.74
N ARG A 212 3.52 -6.24 3.48
CA ARG A 212 3.68 -5.00 2.71
C ARG A 212 2.92 -3.82 3.32
N ARG A 213 1.94 -4.05 4.20
CA ARG A 213 1.21 -2.99 4.91
C ARG A 213 1.97 -2.40 6.11
N LEU A 214 3.14 -2.94 6.46
CA LEU A 214 4.01 -2.33 7.46
C LEU A 214 4.13 -0.81 7.23
N PRO A 215 4.14 0.02 8.28
CA PRO A 215 4.20 1.47 8.13
C PRO A 215 5.34 1.91 7.20
N VAL A 216 5.03 2.79 6.26
CA VAL A 216 6.03 3.46 5.43
C VAL A 216 6.63 4.60 6.24
N PRO A 217 7.97 4.82 6.20
CA PRO A 217 8.58 5.93 6.91
C PRO A 217 8.00 7.27 6.44
N ALA A 218 7.59 8.12 7.40
CA ALA A 218 7.02 9.44 7.09
C ALA A 218 8.08 10.44 6.57
N GLY A 219 9.36 10.17 6.81
CA GLY A 219 10.49 10.99 6.40
C GLY A 219 11.28 10.38 5.23
N PRO A 220 12.32 11.08 4.75
CA PRO A 220 13.18 10.56 3.70
C PRO A 220 13.84 9.26 4.16
N VAL A 221 13.79 8.23 3.30
CA VAL A 221 14.50 6.96 3.51
C VAL A 221 15.96 7.17 3.11
N GLY A 222 16.86 7.22 4.09
CA GLY A 222 18.29 7.42 3.83
C GLY A 222 19.10 6.13 3.84
N ARG A 223 18.57 5.08 4.48
CA ARG A 223 19.21 3.78 4.67
C ARG A 223 18.17 2.68 4.84
N GLU A 224 18.60 1.43 4.67
CA GLU A 224 17.70 0.26 4.71
C GLU A 224 16.96 0.15 6.05
N GLU A 225 17.60 0.49 7.17
CA GLU A 225 16.98 0.32 8.49
C GLU A 225 15.92 1.37 8.81
N ASP A 226 15.71 2.36 7.93
CA ASP A 226 14.60 3.30 8.06
C ASP A 226 13.25 2.64 7.70
N ASP A 227 13.24 1.60 6.85
CA ASP A 227 12.03 0.87 6.45
C ASP A 227 12.05 -0.57 6.99
N LEU A 228 11.17 -0.86 7.96
CA LEU A 228 11.09 -2.17 8.60
C LEU A 228 10.76 -3.30 7.60
N TYR A 229 9.94 -3.04 6.59
CA TYR A 229 9.62 -4.04 5.58
C TYR A 229 10.88 -4.42 4.79
N GLN A 230 11.60 -3.41 4.28
CA GLN A 230 12.80 -3.63 3.47
C GLN A 230 13.90 -4.31 4.29
N ARG A 231 14.12 -3.86 5.54
CA ARG A 231 15.09 -4.47 6.44
C ARG A 231 14.87 -5.97 6.65
N VAL A 232 13.63 -6.39 6.92
CA VAL A 232 13.32 -7.81 7.17
C VAL A 232 13.45 -8.61 5.87
N VAL A 233 12.90 -8.09 4.79
CA VAL A 233 12.84 -8.77 3.50
C VAL A 233 14.23 -8.89 2.85
N HIS A 234 15.03 -7.83 2.86
CA HIS A 234 16.40 -7.90 2.35
C HIS A 234 17.25 -8.85 3.19
N ALA A 235 17.08 -8.85 4.52
CA ALA A 235 17.77 -9.81 5.39
C ALA A 235 17.33 -11.27 5.12
N HIS A 236 16.06 -11.51 4.81
CA HIS A 236 15.57 -12.82 4.37
C HIS A 236 16.26 -13.27 3.07
N ASP A 237 16.24 -12.41 2.05
CA ASP A 237 16.72 -12.76 0.71
C ASP A 237 18.24 -12.95 0.69
N ARG A 238 19.00 -12.08 1.39
CA ARG A 238 20.45 -12.27 1.60
C ARG A 238 20.76 -13.56 2.36
N HIS A 239 20.02 -13.87 3.43
CA HIS A 239 20.26 -15.09 4.21
C HIS A 239 20.16 -16.37 3.36
N HIS A 240 19.14 -16.47 2.50
CA HIS A 240 19.00 -17.64 1.63
C HIS A 240 20.06 -17.66 0.53
N ALA A 241 20.41 -16.50 -0.05
CA ALA A 241 21.48 -16.38 -1.03
C ALA A 241 22.85 -16.80 -0.47
N ASP A 242 23.22 -16.28 0.70
CA ASP A 242 24.47 -16.62 1.38
C ASP A 242 24.56 -18.11 1.70
N ARG A 243 23.47 -18.71 2.22
CA ARG A 243 23.43 -20.15 2.49
C ARG A 243 23.50 -21.00 1.23
N HIS A 244 22.91 -20.54 0.13
CA HIS A 244 22.98 -21.25 -1.14
C HIS A 244 24.38 -21.18 -1.76
N ALA A 245 25.07 -20.05 -1.59
CA ALA A 245 26.42 -19.83 -2.09
C ALA A 245 27.51 -20.50 -1.23
N ASP A 246 27.26 -20.71 0.07
CA ASP A 246 28.22 -21.33 0.99
C ASP A 246 28.46 -22.82 0.68
N GLY A 247 29.48 -23.09 -0.12
CA GLY A 247 29.93 -24.45 -0.44
C GLY A 247 30.49 -25.26 0.73
N TYR A 248 30.70 -24.64 1.90
CA TYR A 248 31.10 -25.33 3.13
C TYR A 248 29.91 -25.71 4.01
N HIS A 249 28.69 -25.23 3.70
CA HIS A 249 27.49 -25.60 4.42
C HIS A 249 27.06 -27.03 4.06
N LEU A 250 27.39 -27.99 4.93
CA LEU A 250 27.07 -29.42 4.71
C LEU A 250 25.58 -29.77 4.97
N GLY A 251 24.83 -28.87 5.60
CA GLY A 251 23.41 -29.05 5.85
C GLY A 251 22.55 -28.74 4.63
N ARG A 252 21.39 -29.39 4.52
CA ARG A 252 20.41 -29.07 3.48
C ARG A 252 19.87 -27.65 3.66
N THR A 253 19.89 -26.84 2.61
CA THR A 253 19.27 -25.51 2.59
C THR A 253 17.81 -25.57 2.13
N TRP A 254 17.08 -24.48 2.31
CA TRP A 254 15.72 -24.37 1.79
C TRP A 254 15.69 -24.47 0.25
N THR A 255 16.66 -23.84 -0.41
CA THR A 255 16.85 -23.89 -1.87
C THR A 255 17.06 -25.31 -2.37
N ASP A 256 17.83 -26.15 -1.67
CA ASP A 256 17.96 -27.57 -2.00
C ASP A 256 16.64 -28.32 -1.83
N GLY A 257 15.88 -27.98 -0.79
CA GLY A 257 14.55 -28.52 -0.53
C GLY A 257 13.57 -28.21 -1.66
N GLN A 258 13.54 -26.97 -2.14
CA GLN A 258 12.73 -26.55 -3.29
C GLN A 258 13.21 -27.18 -4.60
N GLY A 259 14.53 -27.33 -4.79
CA GLY A 259 15.11 -28.04 -5.94
C GLY A 259 14.67 -29.51 -6.05
N ALA A 260 14.34 -30.14 -4.93
CA ALA A 260 13.81 -31.50 -4.89
C ALA A 260 12.30 -31.59 -5.21
N LEU A 261 11.59 -30.45 -5.28
CA LEU A 261 10.17 -30.40 -5.65
C LEU A 261 10.01 -30.32 -7.17
N ARG A 262 9.07 -31.09 -7.73
CA ARG A 262 8.84 -31.16 -9.19
C ARG A 262 8.16 -29.92 -9.77
N HIS A 263 7.51 -29.11 -8.95
CA HIS A 263 6.70 -27.95 -9.38
C HIS A 263 7.54 -26.80 -10.00
N HIS A 264 8.85 -26.78 -9.81
CA HIS A 264 9.73 -25.74 -10.37
C HIS A 264 10.35 -26.12 -11.72
N THR A 265 9.98 -27.28 -12.30
CA THR A 265 10.59 -27.77 -13.55
C THR A 265 10.15 -27.01 -14.80
N ASP A 266 9.00 -26.35 -14.76
CA ASP A 266 8.42 -25.61 -15.89
C ASP A 266 8.68 -24.09 -15.83
N ARG A 267 9.52 -23.62 -14.90
CA ARG A 267 9.84 -22.19 -14.71
C ARG A 267 11.17 -21.81 -15.34
N ALA A 268 11.29 -20.56 -15.79
CA ALA A 268 12.50 -20.00 -16.37
C ALA A 268 13.72 -20.05 -15.44
N LEU A 269 13.52 -19.83 -14.13
CA LEU A 269 14.57 -19.90 -13.12
C LEU A 269 14.46 -21.17 -12.31
N THR A 270 15.58 -21.88 -12.15
CA THR A 270 15.72 -22.91 -11.12
C THR A 270 15.66 -22.27 -9.73
N PRO A 271 15.32 -23.03 -8.65
CA PRO A 271 15.32 -22.49 -7.30
C PRO A 271 16.64 -21.82 -6.89
N GLY A 272 17.79 -22.37 -7.29
CA GLY A 272 19.10 -21.75 -7.06
C GLY A 272 19.28 -20.42 -7.76
N ARG A 273 18.90 -20.33 -9.05
CA ARG A 273 18.97 -19.07 -9.82
C ARG A 273 18.01 -18.00 -9.27
N ARG A 274 16.81 -18.39 -8.84
CA ARG A 274 15.84 -17.51 -8.17
C ARG A 274 16.40 -17.00 -6.83
N THR A 275 17.01 -17.89 -6.04
CA THR A 275 17.65 -17.53 -4.76
C THR A 275 18.77 -16.52 -4.98
N ALA A 276 19.64 -16.76 -5.95
CA ALA A 276 20.73 -15.84 -6.30
C ALA A 276 20.20 -14.46 -6.75
N LEU A 277 19.17 -14.43 -7.62
CA LEU A 277 18.57 -13.17 -8.06
C LEU A 277 17.97 -12.37 -6.89
N LEU A 278 17.21 -13.01 -6.02
CA LEU A 278 16.61 -12.32 -4.86
C LEU A 278 17.68 -11.77 -3.91
N GLY A 279 18.78 -12.50 -3.69
CA GLY A 279 19.93 -11.99 -2.95
C GLY A 279 20.53 -10.74 -3.57
N LEU A 280 20.80 -10.77 -4.89
CA LEU A 280 21.34 -9.62 -5.62
C LEU A 280 20.38 -8.42 -5.64
N LEU A 281 19.07 -8.67 -5.70
CA LEU A 281 18.05 -7.61 -5.58
C LEU A 281 17.95 -7.04 -4.16
N ALA A 282 18.35 -7.79 -3.12
CA ALA A 282 18.38 -7.32 -1.74
C ALA A 282 19.64 -6.50 -1.40
N GLU A 283 20.69 -6.58 -2.21
CA GLU A 283 21.86 -5.68 -2.14
C GLU A 283 21.58 -4.28 -2.71
N LEU A 284 20.44 -4.13 -3.38
CA LEU A 284 19.99 -2.89 -3.96
C LEU A 284 19.14 -2.10 -2.96
N PRO A 285 19.33 -0.77 -2.85
CA PRO A 285 18.34 0.11 -2.24
C PRO A 285 16.96 -0.11 -2.88
N PRO A 286 15.86 0.00 -2.11
CA PRO A 286 14.51 -0.26 -2.61
C PRO A 286 14.11 0.75 -3.72
N PRO A 287 13.01 0.47 -4.45
CA PRO A 287 12.40 1.47 -5.33
C PRO A 287 12.05 2.76 -4.57
N VAL A 288 12.06 3.92 -5.24
CA VAL A 288 11.71 5.21 -4.62
C VAL A 288 10.24 5.28 -4.18
N SER A 289 9.37 4.55 -4.86
CA SER A 289 7.93 4.50 -4.62
C SER A 289 7.30 3.27 -5.27
N THR A 290 6.06 2.95 -4.88
CA THR A 290 5.23 1.96 -5.58
C THR A 290 5.09 2.33 -7.07
N GLY A 291 4.82 3.61 -7.37
CA GLY A 291 4.67 4.11 -8.74
C GLY A 291 5.91 3.85 -9.60
N SER A 292 7.10 4.12 -9.07
CA SER A 292 8.37 3.86 -9.77
C SER A 292 8.62 2.38 -10.08
N LEU A 293 8.24 1.48 -9.16
CA LEU A 293 8.35 0.03 -9.37
C LEU A 293 7.37 -0.43 -10.45
N LEU A 294 6.13 0.05 -10.41
CA LEU A 294 5.12 -0.27 -11.42
C LEU A 294 5.52 0.29 -12.80
N ALA A 295 6.11 1.49 -12.86
CA ALA A 295 6.62 2.06 -14.11
C ALA A 295 7.73 1.19 -14.72
N VAL A 296 8.67 0.68 -13.90
CA VAL A 296 9.67 -0.28 -14.36
C VAL A 296 9.02 -1.55 -14.92
N LEU A 297 8.00 -2.10 -14.25
CA LEU A 297 7.27 -3.26 -14.74
C LEU A 297 6.55 -2.98 -16.04
N THR A 298 5.89 -1.82 -16.17
CA THR A 298 5.23 -1.38 -17.41
C THR A 298 6.22 -1.28 -18.56
N GLU A 299 7.42 -0.73 -18.35
CA GLU A 299 8.44 -0.67 -19.40
C GLU A 299 8.99 -2.07 -19.78
N VAL A 300 9.07 -2.99 -18.81
CA VAL A 300 9.54 -4.36 -19.05
C VAL A 300 8.48 -5.16 -19.81
N LEU A 301 7.21 -5.08 -19.38
CA LEU A 301 6.08 -5.83 -19.92
C LEU A 301 5.48 -5.22 -21.20
N GLY A 302 5.66 -3.92 -21.41
CA GLY A 302 5.00 -3.15 -22.48
C GLY A 302 3.53 -2.85 -22.21
N GLN A 303 3.03 -3.14 -21.01
CA GLN A 303 1.65 -2.89 -20.57
C GLN A 303 1.62 -2.71 -19.05
N GLU A 304 0.59 -2.03 -18.53
CA GLU A 304 0.45 -1.86 -17.10
C GLU A 304 0.12 -3.18 -16.39
N PRO A 305 0.79 -3.49 -15.27
CA PRO A 305 0.46 -4.66 -14.48
C PRO A 305 -0.92 -4.51 -13.82
N GLU A 306 -1.65 -5.61 -13.69
CA GLU A 306 -2.95 -5.61 -13.01
C GLU A 306 -2.86 -5.09 -11.57
N SER A 307 -3.89 -4.34 -11.17
CA SER A 307 -4.05 -3.90 -9.77
C SER A 307 -4.20 -5.10 -8.83
N ARG A 308 -3.42 -5.12 -7.75
CA ARG A 308 -3.52 -6.12 -6.68
C ARG A 308 -4.12 -5.49 -5.42
N PRO A 309 -4.72 -6.26 -4.49
CA PRO A 309 -5.27 -5.70 -3.25
C PRO A 309 -4.23 -5.03 -2.33
N VAL A 310 -2.99 -5.49 -2.37
CA VAL A 310 -1.87 -4.93 -1.60
C VAL A 310 -0.74 -4.61 -2.56
N ALA A 311 -0.42 -3.32 -2.69
CA ALA A 311 0.62 -2.82 -3.59
C ALA A 311 2.02 -3.40 -3.27
N PRO A 312 2.87 -3.63 -4.29
CA PRO A 312 4.25 -4.08 -4.10
C PRO A 312 5.11 -2.97 -3.45
N ARG A 313 6.22 -3.34 -2.81
CA ARG A 313 7.13 -2.40 -2.11
C ARG A 313 8.60 -2.58 -2.45
N GLY A 314 9.06 -3.81 -2.65
CA GLY A 314 10.47 -4.12 -2.91
C GLY A 314 10.70 -4.70 -4.31
N TRP A 315 11.96 -4.77 -4.72
CA TRP A 315 12.34 -5.41 -5.99
C TRP A 315 11.92 -6.88 -6.06
N ARG A 316 11.85 -7.58 -4.92
CA ARG A 316 11.30 -8.95 -4.86
C ARG A 316 9.85 -9.01 -5.31
N ASP A 317 9.06 -7.98 -4.99
CA ASP A 317 7.63 -7.99 -5.25
C ASP A 317 7.36 -7.81 -6.73
N GLY A 318 8.19 -7.01 -7.42
CA GLY A 318 8.15 -6.92 -8.87
C GLY A 318 8.50 -8.25 -9.56
N LEU A 319 9.47 -9.01 -9.03
CA LEU A 319 9.72 -10.37 -9.51
C LEU A 319 8.51 -11.30 -9.27
N GLY A 320 7.87 -11.18 -8.11
CA GLY A 320 6.63 -11.89 -7.80
C GLY A 320 5.50 -11.59 -8.78
N LEU A 321 5.33 -10.32 -9.17
CA LEU A 321 4.34 -9.89 -10.16
C LEU A 321 4.63 -10.46 -11.56
N LEU A 322 5.90 -10.53 -11.96
CA LEU A 322 6.27 -11.19 -13.22
C LEU A 322 5.87 -12.68 -13.21
N TYR A 323 6.10 -13.39 -12.10
CA TYR A 323 5.71 -14.80 -12.00
C TYR A 323 4.20 -15.04 -12.06
N ASP A 324 3.42 -14.14 -11.47
CA ASP A 324 1.95 -14.20 -11.50
C ASP A 324 1.46 -13.99 -12.94
N LEU A 325 2.01 -13.00 -13.66
CA LEU A 325 1.67 -12.72 -15.05
C LEU A 325 1.97 -13.89 -16.00
N TYR A 326 3.14 -14.53 -15.88
CA TYR A 326 3.50 -15.67 -16.73
C TYR A 326 2.73 -16.95 -16.43
N ALA A 327 2.06 -17.06 -15.27
CA ALA A 327 1.15 -18.16 -15.02
C ALA A 327 -0.10 -18.12 -15.93
N GLU A 328 -0.44 -16.95 -16.49
CA GLU A 328 -1.68 -16.67 -17.22
C GLU A 328 -1.53 -16.72 -18.76
N GLN A 329 -0.39 -17.26 -19.24
CA GLN A 329 0.02 -17.47 -20.65
C GLN A 329 0.37 -16.19 -21.43
N HIS A 330 1.68 -16.01 -21.68
CA HIS A 330 2.23 -15.02 -22.60
C HIS A 330 3.06 -15.67 -23.71
N GLU A 331 3.05 -15.05 -24.90
CA GLU A 331 3.80 -15.51 -26.09
C GLU A 331 5.33 -15.32 -25.95
N GLN A 332 5.77 -14.43 -25.06
CA GLN A 332 7.18 -14.09 -24.86
C GLN A 332 7.83 -14.92 -23.75
N SER A 333 9.17 -15.01 -23.76
CA SER A 333 9.90 -15.80 -22.76
C SER A 333 9.89 -15.14 -21.37
N GLU A 334 9.44 -15.89 -20.36
CA GLU A 334 9.53 -15.53 -18.92
C GLU A 334 10.97 -15.13 -18.55
N LEU A 335 11.98 -15.86 -19.06
CA LEU A 335 13.39 -15.59 -18.80
C LEU A 335 13.83 -14.22 -19.32
N GLU A 336 13.42 -13.85 -20.54
CA GLU A 336 13.80 -12.57 -21.15
C GLU A 336 13.30 -11.37 -20.31
N HIS A 337 12.09 -11.47 -19.75
CA HIS A 337 11.53 -10.41 -18.91
C HIS A 337 12.19 -10.33 -17.55
N ILE A 338 12.50 -11.47 -16.93
CA ILE A 338 13.25 -11.52 -15.67
C ILE A 338 14.63 -10.85 -15.85
N LEU A 339 15.32 -11.14 -16.96
CA LEU A 339 16.63 -10.56 -17.25
C LEU A 339 16.55 -9.04 -17.51
N ARG A 340 15.54 -8.58 -18.27
CA ARG A 340 15.29 -7.14 -18.47
C ARG A 340 14.94 -6.46 -17.15
N TYR A 341 14.08 -7.07 -16.32
CA TYR A 341 13.72 -6.57 -15.01
C TYR A 341 14.93 -6.41 -14.08
N ALA A 342 15.82 -7.40 -14.02
CA ALA A 342 17.07 -7.30 -13.26
C ALA A 342 17.92 -6.09 -13.69
N VAL A 343 18.05 -5.84 -14.99
CA VAL A 343 18.79 -4.68 -15.53
C VAL A 343 18.09 -3.37 -15.18
N TYR A 344 16.76 -3.33 -15.24
CA TYR A 344 15.99 -2.13 -14.94
C TYR A 344 16.04 -1.81 -13.44
N ALA A 345 15.90 -2.81 -12.56
CA ALA A 345 16.10 -2.66 -11.13
C ALA A 345 17.52 -2.18 -10.81
N ALA A 346 18.55 -2.70 -11.48
CA ALA A 346 19.95 -2.28 -11.32
C ALA A 346 20.20 -0.80 -11.69
N THR A 347 19.38 -0.23 -12.57
CA THR A 347 19.59 1.11 -13.16
C THR A 347 18.50 2.11 -12.80
N ALA A 348 17.54 1.71 -11.97
CA ALA A 348 16.45 2.57 -11.52
C ALA A 348 16.93 3.67 -10.56
N GLU A 349 16.11 4.71 -10.46
CA GLU A 349 16.22 5.69 -9.38
C GLU A 349 15.91 5.05 -8.03
N ARG A 350 16.56 5.55 -6.99
CA ARG A 350 16.57 4.96 -5.65
C ARG A 350 16.65 6.06 -4.60
N PRO A 351 16.14 5.82 -3.38
CA PRO A 351 16.18 6.81 -2.31
C PRO A 351 17.61 7.13 -1.84
N TYR A 352 18.53 6.17 -2.00
CA TYR A 352 19.96 6.33 -1.72
C TYR A 352 20.79 5.51 -2.73
N PRO A 353 22.07 5.82 -2.96
CA PRO A 353 22.90 5.12 -3.94
C PRO A 353 23.14 3.65 -3.54
N ALA A 354 23.16 2.77 -4.54
CA ALA A 354 23.62 1.40 -4.39
C ALA A 354 25.16 1.34 -4.37
N SER A 355 25.73 0.24 -3.87
CA SER A 355 27.16 -0.01 -4.06
C SER A 355 27.44 -0.30 -5.54
N GLU A 356 28.59 0.14 -6.05
CA GLU A 356 29.02 -0.17 -7.43
C GLU A 356 29.16 -1.68 -7.66
N GLU A 357 29.47 -2.42 -6.59
CA GLU A 357 29.56 -3.88 -6.60
C GLU A 357 28.19 -4.54 -6.83
N ALA A 358 27.15 -4.14 -6.09
CA ALA A 358 25.81 -4.71 -6.25
C ALA A 358 25.26 -4.49 -7.66
N GLU A 359 25.43 -3.28 -8.23
CA GLU A 359 25.00 -2.99 -9.60
C GLU A 359 25.81 -3.79 -10.65
N ARG A 360 27.10 -4.02 -10.40
CA ARG A 360 27.97 -4.82 -11.27
C ARG A 360 27.60 -6.30 -11.22
N GLU A 361 27.46 -6.87 -10.03
CA GLU A 361 27.17 -8.29 -9.82
C GLU A 361 25.80 -8.67 -10.42
N LEU A 362 24.78 -7.84 -10.23
CA LEU A 362 23.46 -8.08 -10.84
C LEU A 362 23.52 -8.04 -12.37
N TRP A 363 24.31 -7.13 -12.93
CA TRP A 363 24.53 -7.07 -14.38
C TRP A 363 25.28 -8.30 -14.90
N GLU A 364 26.36 -8.69 -14.23
CA GLU A 364 27.16 -9.86 -14.61
C GLU A 364 26.34 -11.14 -14.53
N TRP A 365 25.56 -11.31 -13.46
CA TRP A 365 24.60 -12.40 -13.31
C TRP A 365 23.61 -12.46 -14.47
N ALA A 366 22.99 -11.33 -14.84
CA ALA A 366 22.01 -11.29 -15.93
C ALA A 366 22.66 -11.60 -17.29
N ARG A 367 23.85 -11.04 -17.55
CA ARG A 367 24.63 -11.26 -18.77
C ARG A 367 25.02 -12.73 -18.92
N ASP A 368 25.53 -13.32 -17.84
CA ASP A 368 26.06 -14.68 -17.85
C ASP A 368 24.93 -15.69 -17.94
N LEU A 369 23.82 -15.47 -17.21
CA LEU A 369 22.61 -16.30 -17.35
C LEU A 369 22.03 -16.25 -18.76
N ALA A 370 21.99 -15.08 -19.40
CA ALA A 370 21.54 -14.95 -20.79
C ALA A 370 22.44 -15.73 -21.76
N ALA A 371 23.75 -15.78 -21.49
CA ALA A 371 24.71 -16.54 -22.29
C ALA A 371 24.57 -18.05 -22.07
N ASP A 372 24.45 -18.49 -20.82
CA ASP A 372 24.28 -19.89 -20.42
C ASP A 372 22.96 -20.48 -20.93
N ALA A 373 21.89 -19.70 -20.90
CA ALA A 373 20.60 -20.06 -21.49
C ALA A 373 20.60 -20.01 -23.04
N GLN A 374 21.74 -19.68 -23.66
CA GLN A 374 21.93 -19.60 -25.10
C GLN A 374 20.94 -18.65 -25.80
N LEU A 375 20.54 -17.56 -25.12
CA LEU A 375 19.62 -16.58 -25.71
C LEU A 375 20.25 -15.93 -26.96
N PRO A 376 19.41 -15.54 -27.95
CA PRO A 376 19.88 -14.95 -29.19
C PRO A 376 20.83 -13.78 -28.96
N LYS A 377 21.89 -13.68 -29.77
CA LYS A 377 22.86 -12.55 -29.69
C LYS A 377 22.16 -11.19 -29.79
N VAL A 378 21.07 -11.10 -30.56
CA VAL A 378 20.26 -9.88 -30.70
C VAL A 378 19.67 -9.45 -29.35
N PHE A 379 19.09 -10.40 -28.59
CA PHE A 379 18.56 -10.13 -27.26
C PHE A 379 19.67 -9.68 -26.30
N ARG A 380 20.79 -10.42 -26.25
CA ARG A 380 21.93 -10.08 -25.37
C ARG A 380 22.51 -8.70 -25.67
N ASN A 381 22.63 -8.34 -26.95
CA ASN A 381 23.08 -7.01 -27.37
C ASN A 381 22.06 -5.93 -26.98
N ARG A 382 20.75 -6.19 -27.14
CA ARG A 382 19.69 -5.28 -26.72
C ARG A 382 19.74 -5.03 -25.21
N LEU A 383 19.86 -6.09 -24.41
CA LEU A 383 19.95 -6.00 -22.95
C LEU A 383 21.12 -5.09 -22.50
N GLY A 384 22.30 -5.24 -23.12
CA GLY A 384 23.45 -4.36 -22.85
C GLY A 384 23.25 -2.92 -23.33
N ALA A 385 22.57 -2.72 -24.45
CA ALA A 385 22.23 -1.39 -24.98
C ALA A 385 21.24 -0.66 -24.08
N GLU A 386 20.18 -1.34 -23.60
CA GLU A 386 19.19 -0.83 -22.64
C GLU A 386 19.90 -0.38 -21.35
N ARG A 387 20.73 -1.24 -20.75
CA ARG A 387 21.55 -0.87 -19.58
C ARG A 387 22.35 0.40 -19.82
N SER A 388 23.08 0.45 -20.94
CA SER A 388 23.95 1.58 -21.26
C SER A 388 23.16 2.88 -21.48
N ALA A 389 21.97 2.80 -22.08
CA ALA A 389 21.09 3.94 -22.27
C ALA A 389 20.59 4.48 -20.92
N ARG A 390 20.14 3.60 -20.01
CA ARG A 390 19.66 3.99 -18.68
C ARG A 390 20.77 4.62 -17.83
N LEU A 391 21.97 4.04 -17.84
CA LEU A 391 23.12 4.62 -17.14
C LEU A 391 23.52 6.01 -17.67
N ARG A 392 23.38 6.27 -18.97
CA ARG A 392 23.62 7.61 -19.55
C ARG A 392 22.52 8.61 -19.21
N GLY A 393 21.28 8.14 -19.04
CA GLY A 393 20.14 8.98 -18.66
C GLY A 393 20.06 9.28 -17.16
N ARG A 394 20.80 8.54 -16.33
CA ARG A 394 20.78 8.70 -14.87
C ARG A 394 21.41 10.04 -14.48
N PRO A 395 20.72 10.88 -13.67
CA PRO A 395 21.33 12.08 -13.12
C PRO A 395 22.54 11.72 -12.24
N ALA A 396 23.59 12.53 -12.29
CA ALA A 396 24.84 12.25 -11.57
C ALA A 396 24.61 12.19 -10.05
N PRO A 397 25.18 11.20 -9.33
CA PRO A 397 25.07 11.13 -7.88
C PRO A 397 25.69 12.38 -7.24
N GLY A 398 24.93 13.09 -6.40
CA GLY A 398 25.36 14.35 -5.79
C GLY A 398 25.11 15.60 -6.62
N ALA A 399 24.36 15.50 -7.74
CA ALA A 399 23.55 16.64 -8.14
C ALA A 399 22.54 16.86 -7.02
N GLU A 400 22.91 17.69 -6.04
CA GLU A 400 21.98 18.19 -5.04
C GLU A 400 20.72 18.63 -5.80
N THR A 401 19.61 17.91 -5.64
CA THR A 401 18.33 18.63 -5.54
C THR A 401 18.50 19.45 -4.27
N GLY A 402 19.16 20.60 -4.43
CA GLY A 402 19.47 21.49 -3.33
C GLY A 402 18.19 21.70 -2.53
N GLY A 403 18.35 21.81 -1.22
CA GLY A 403 17.30 22.27 -0.30
C GLY A 403 16.81 23.69 -0.60
N GLU A 404 16.81 24.13 -1.84
CA GLU A 404 15.90 25.13 -2.33
C GLU A 404 14.54 24.46 -2.42
N SER A 405 13.55 25.06 -1.75
CA SER A 405 12.14 24.81 -1.98
C SER A 405 11.90 24.60 -3.47
N VAL A 406 11.81 23.34 -3.90
CA VAL A 406 11.32 23.01 -5.23
C VAL A 406 9.94 23.59 -5.23
N CYS A 407 9.82 24.75 -5.86
CA CYS A 407 8.56 25.32 -6.21
C CYS A 407 7.80 24.18 -6.88
N LEU A 408 6.73 23.70 -6.26
CA LEU A 408 5.80 22.72 -6.81
C LEU A 408 5.32 23.27 -8.15
N GLY A 409 6.08 23.03 -9.22
CA GLY A 409 6.06 23.84 -10.41
C GLY A 409 6.60 23.08 -11.61
N ASP A 410 5.78 23.05 -12.64
CA ASP A 410 6.09 22.85 -14.06
C ASP A 410 6.07 21.46 -14.69
N ASP A 411 5.58 20.42 -14.01
CA ASP A 411 5.21 19.20 -14.75
C ASP A 411 3.72 19.22 -15.16
N PRO A 412 3.39 19.33 -16.47
CA PRO A 412 2.02 19.35 -16.99
C PRO A 412 1.35 17.96 -17.05
N ALA A 413 2.07 16.88 -16.71
CA ALA A 413 1.49 15.53 -16.72
C ALA A 413 0.40 15.35 -15.64
N PRO A 414 -0.70 14.62 -15.94
CA PRO A 414 -1.70 14.28 -14.94
C PRO A 414 -1.04 13.49 -13.82
N ARG A 415 -1.32 13.89 -12.57
CA ARG A 415 -0.66 13.30 -11.40
C ARG A 415 -1.53 12.20 -10.81
N PRO A 416 -0.91 11.15 -10.24
CA PRO A 416 -1.63 10.20 -9.41
C PRO A 416 -2.36 10.94 -8.27
N ALA A 417 -3.59 10.52 -8.00
CA ALA A 417 -4.43 11.08 -6.96
C ALA A 417 -5.17 9.96 -6.24
N VAL A 418 -5.67 10.24 -5.04
CA VAL A 418 -6.57 9.33 -4.33
C VAL A 418 -7.97 9.93 -4.39
N LEU A 419 -8.92 9.16 -4.90
CA LEU A 419 -10.33 9.55 -4.92
C LEU A 419 -11.06 8.88 -3.76
N LEU A 420 -11.65 9.70 -2.90
CA LEU A 420 -12.58 9.28 -1.85
C LEU A 420 -13.98 9.77 -2.25
N ASP A 421 -14.84 8.84 -2.61
CA ASP A 421 -16.28 9.10 -2.80
C ASP A 421 -16.99 8.85 -1.47
N LEU A 422 -17.73 9.86 -1.00
CA LEU A 422 -18.54 9.81 0.21
C LEU A 422 -19.99 10.11 -0.14
N THR A 423 -20.86 9.12 0.04
CA THR A 423 -22.27 9.22 -0.28
C THR A 423 -23.11 9.01 1.00
N PRO A 424 -23.94 9.99 1.41
CA PRO A 424 -24.88 9.80 2.51
C PRO A 424 -25.82 8.63 2.22
N SER A 425 -26.11 7.78 3.21
CA SER A 425 -27.07 6.69 3.03
C SER A 425 -28.48 7.24 2.76
N ALA A 426 -29.18 6.64 1.80
CA ALA A 426 -30.55 7.01 1.48
C ALA A 426 -31.56 6.57 2.55
N TRP A 427 -31.18 5.62 3.41
CA TRP A 427 -32.07 4.98 4.37
C TRP A 427 -31.79 5.39 5.82
N ASP A 428 -30.57 5.86 6.10
CA ASP A 428 -30.13 6.29 7.42
C ASP A 428 -29.30 7.58 7.32
N ALA A 429 -29.83 8.67 7.85
CA ALA A 429 -29.20 9.99 7.79
C ALA A 429 -27.90 10.08 8.63
N GLU A 430 -27.65 9.13 9.52
CA GLU A 430 -26.43 9.06 10.33
C GLU A 430 -25.38 8.09 9.77
N SER A 431 -25.62 7.52 8.58
CA SER A 431 -24.73 6.57 7.93
C SER A 431 -24.26 7.04 6.56
N TYR A 432 -23.05 6.62 6.18
CA TYR A 432 -22.42 6.93 4.89
C TYR A 432 -21.96 5.65 4.20
N GLY A 433 -22.13 5.62 2.88
CA GLY A 433 -21.35 4.77 2.00
C GLY A 433 -20.07 5.49 1.56
N TRP A 434 -19.00 4.73 1.32
CA TRP A 434 -17.75 5.28 0.81
C TRP A 434 -17.06 4.32 -0.15
N ARG A 435 -16.29 4.89 -1.08
CA ARG A 435 -15.39 4.17 -1.98
C ARG A 435 -14.05 4.88 -2.05
N VAL A 436 -12.96 4.13 -1.88
CA VAL A 436 -11.58 4.62 -2.05
C VAL A 436 -10.99 4.03 -3.32
N SER A 437 -10.45 4.91 -4.17
CA SER A 437 -9.82 4.54 -5.44
C SER A 437 -8.47 5.24 -5.63
N SER A 438 -7.53 4.57 -6.30
CA SER A 438 -6.33 5.23 -6.82
C SER A 438 -6.59 5.70 -8.25
N VAL A 439 -6.26 6.95 -8.54
CA VAL A 439 -6.28 7.50 -9.89
C VAL A 439 -4.86 7.48 -10.44
N LEU A 440 -4.68 6.83 -11.58
CA LEU A 440 -3.39 6.73 -12.26
C LEU A 440 -3.06 8.01 -13.04
N ALA A 441 -1.80 8.16 -13.44
CA ALA A 441 -1.37 9.25 -14.30
C ALA A 441 -2.03 9.21 -15.70
N SER A 442 -2.51 8.04 -16.14
CA SER A 442 -3.32 7.89 -17.35
C SER A 442 -4.73 8.52 -17.22
N GLY A 443 -5.20 8.72 -15.99
CA GLY A 443 -6.57 9.10 -15.67
C GLY A 443 -7.45 7.92 -15.28
N ASP A 444 -6.97 6.68 -15.43
CA ASP A 444 -7.73 5.49 -15.04
C ASP A 444 -7.97 5.45 -13.54
N VAL A 445 -9.18 5.07 -13.13
CA VAL A 445 -9.60 4.98 -11.73
C VAL A 445 -9.70 3.52 -11.33
N LEU A 446 -8.88 3.12 -10.36
CA LEU A 446 -8.82 1.75 -9.85
C LEU A 446 -9.43 1.69 -8.44
N PRO A 447 -10.59 1.03 -8.25
CA PRO A 447 -11.19 0.88 -6.93
C PRO A 447 -10.32 0.01 -6.04
N LEU A 448 -10.19 0.39 -4.77
CA LEU A 448 -9.40 -0.33 -3.77
C LEU A 448 -10.27 -0.98 -2.71
N ASP A 449 -11.24 -0.22 -2.18
CA ASP A 449 -12.17 -0.70 -1.17
C ASP A 449 -13.46 0.13 -1.21
N GLU A 450 -14.56 -0.48 -0.79
CA GLU A 450 -15.86 0.17 -0.66
C GLU A 450 -16.69 -0.44 0.47
N GLN A 451 -17.43 0.42 1.18
CA GLN A 451 -18.41 0.00 2.17
C GLN A 451 -19.68 0.83 2.07
N TYR A 452 -20.77 0.24 2.54
CA TYR A 452 -22.09 0.83 2.54
C TYR A 452 -22.60 0.90 3.99
N ASP A 453 -23.45 1.89 4.28
CA ASP A 453 -24.16 2.05 5.55
C ASP A 453 -23.24 2.00 6.80
N VAL A 454 -22.13 2.73 6.74
CA VAL A 454 -21.20 2.89 7.87
C VAL A 454 -21.65 4.07 8.74
N PRO A 455 -21.87 3.88 10.05
CA PRO A 455 -22.20 4.99 10.96
C PRO A 455 -21.18 6.11 10.88
N ALA A 456 -21.62 7.36 10.90
CA ALA A 456 -20.77 8.53 10.70
C ALA A 456 -19.56 8.58 11.65
N ASP A 457 -19.73 8.12 12.88
CA ASP A 457 -18.66 8.07 13.90
C ASP A 457 -17.59 7.02 13.56
N ASP A 458 -17.95 5.94 12.86
CA ASP A 458 -17.04 4.84 12.48
C ASP A 458 -16.33 5.09 11.15
N VAL A 459 -16.84 6.00 10.30
CA VAL A 459 -16.33 6.21 8.93
C VAL A 459 -14.83 6.45 8.91
N ARG A 460 -14.31 7.28 9.82
CA ARG A 460 -12.89 7.66 9.84
C ARG A 460 -11.98 6.48 10.18
N ASP A 461 -12.36 5.68 11.16
CA ASP A 461 -11.59 4.52 11.60
C ASP A 461 -11.57 3.45 10.51
N ARG A 462 -12.70 3.23 9.83
CA ARG A 462 -12.78 2.27 8.71
C ARG A 462 -12.04 2.73 7.46
N LEU A 463 -11.91 4.03 7.24
CA LEU A 463 -11.15 4.60 6.12
C LEU A 463 -9.63 4.55 6.31
N ALA A 464 -9.14 4.31 7.52
CA ALA A 464 -7.71 4.38 7.83
C ALA A 464 -6.85 3.45 6.97
N ALA A 465 -7.16 2.17 6.95
CA ALA A 465 -6.39 1.20 6.17
C ALA A 465 -6.54 1.40 4.64
N PRO A 466 -7.74 1.60 4.07
CA PRO A 466 -7.89 1.88 2.64
C PRO A 466 -7.20 3.17 2.18
N LEU A 467 -7.27 4.27 2.94
CA LEU A 467 -6.59 5.51 2.58
C LEU A 467 -5.07 5.37 2.69
N ALA A 468 -4.56 4.71 3.74
CA ALA A 468 -3.13 4.43 3.85
C ALA A 468 -2.62 3.60 2.64
N GLU A 469 -3.39 2.60 2.19
CA GLU A 469 -3.09 1.82 1.00
C GLU A 469 -3.12 2.66 -0.28
N ALA A 470 -4.12 3.53 -0.43
CA ALA A 470 -4.24 4.40 -1.59
C ALA A 470 -3.08 5.41 -1.68
N PHE A 471 -2.75 6.05 -0.55
CA PHE A 471 -1.62 6.96 -0.47
C PHE A 471 -0.29 6.26 -0.76
N ARG A 472 -0.10 5.04 -0.26
CA ARG A 472 1.10 4.23 -0.56
C ARG A 472 1.28 3.94 -2.06
N ARG A 473 0.20 3.87 -2.84
CA ARG A 473 0.25 3.68 -4.29
C ARG A 473 0.60 4.96 -5.05
N CYS A 474 0.12 6.10 -4.57
CA CYS A 474 0.15 7.36 -5.30
C CYS A 474 1.23 8.35 -4.80
N ASP A 475 1.70 8.23 -3.56
CA ASP A 475 2.69 9.12 -2.97
C ASP A 475 4.07 8.90 -3.63
N GLU A 476 4.71 10.00 -4.00
CA GLU A 476 6.09 10.05 -4.49
C GLU A 476 6.98 10.78 -3.48
N PRO A 477 8.30 10.55 -3.45
CA PRO A 477 9.21 11.22 -2.52
C PRO A 477 9.07 12.74 -2.55
N GLY A 478 8.78 13.34 -1.39
CA GLY A 478 8.59 14.79 -1.24
C GLY A 478 7.34 15.35 -1.95
N ARG A 479 6.47 14.49 -2.47
CA ARG A 479 5.29 14.85 -3.26
C ARG A 479 4.10 13.96 -2.88
N PRO A 480 3.38 14.29 -1.79
CA PRO A 480 2.19 13.53 -1.41
C PRO A 480 1.09 13.68 -2.47
N ALA A 481 0.37 12.59 -2.73
CA ALA A 481 -0.76 12.53 -3.64
C ALA A 481 -1.90 13.43 -3.15
N THR A 482 -2.59 14.04 -4.11
CA THR A 482 -3.79 14.82 -3.81
C THR A 482 -4.92 13.88 -3.42
N LEU A 483 -5.61 14.18 -2.32
CA LEU A 483 -6.88 13.56 -1.96
C LEU A 483 -8.02 14.35 -2.61
N GLU A 484 -8.64 13.78 -3.63
CA GLU A 484 -9.87 14.25 -4.25
C GLU A 484 -11.06 13.66 -3.48
N VAL A 485 -11.85 14.52 -2.84
CA VAL A 485 -13.02 14.10 -2.06
C VAL A 485 -14.27 14.42 -2.86
N ALA A 486 -14.89 13.39 -3.45
CA ALA A 486 -16.16 13.52 -4.15
C ALA A 486 -17.30 13.52 -3.14
N LEU A 487 -18.06 14.61 -3.13
CA LEU A 487 -19.16 14.88 -2.21
C LEU A 487 -20.39 15.35 -2.99
N ARG A 488 -21.56 15.01 -2.46
CA ARG A 488 -22.82 15.56 -2.94
C ARG A 488 -22.95 17.05 -2.60
N GLN A 489 -23.77 17.78 -3.36
CA GLN A 489 -23.96 19.23 -3.23
C GLN A 489 -24.37 19.71 -1.82
N ASP A 490 -25.05 18.89 -1.05
CA ASP A 490 -25.45 19.14 0.34
C ASP A 490 -24.33 18.89 1.36
N ALA A 491 -23.32 18.10 1.00
CA ALA A 491 -22.19 17.73 1.83
C ALA A 491 -20.87 18.42 1.43
N LEU A 492 -20.86 19.32 0.44
CA LEU A 492 -19.63 19.99 -0.06
C LEU A 492 -18.79 20.66 1.02
N ASP A 493 -19.40 21.07 2.13
CA ASP A 493 -18.70 21.71 3.24
C ASP A 493 -18.10 20.72 4.27
N LEU A 494 -18.24 19.41 4.07
CA LEU A 494 -17.68 18.40 4.99
C LEU A 494 -16.15 18.60 5.14
N PRO A 495 -15.62 18.81 6.36
CA PRO A 495 -14.24 19.23 6.57
C PRO A 495 -13.27 18.04 6.57
N VAL A 496 -13.23 17.26 5.48
CA VAL A 496 -12.38 16.06 5.36
C VAL A 496 -10.89 16.40 5.51
N ASP A 497 -10.46 17.60 5.13
CA ASP A 497 -9.10 18.08 5.34
C ASP A 497 -8.70 18.21 6.82
N THR A 498 -9.66 18.24 7.74
CA THR A 498 -9.42 18.26 9.19
C THR A 498 -9.39 16.89 9.83
N TRP A 499 -9.78 15.84 9.10
CA TRP A 499 -9.83 14.47 9.63
C TRP A 499 -8.42 13.97 9.95
N ARG A 500 -8.32 13.21 11.04
CA ARG A 500 -7.10 12.53 11.46
C ARG A 500 -7.27 11.05 11.14
N VAL A 501 -6.48 10.57 10.18
CA VAL A 501 -6.57 9.20 9.68
C VAL A 501 -5.14 8.67 9.51
N PRO A 502 -4.62 7.85 10.45
CA PRO A 502 -5.27 7.36 11.68
C PRO A 502 -5.51 8.46 12.74
N ALA A 503 -6.33 8.19 13.74
CA ALA A 503 -6.87 9.17 14.69
C ALA A 503 -5.81 9.96 15.49
N ASP A 504 -4.65 9.35 15.72
CA ASP A 504 -3.48 9.91 16.39
C ASP A 504 -2.58 10.75 15.47
N GLY A 505 -2.82 10.72 14.16
CA GLY A 505 -2.08 11.47 13.15
C GLY A 505 -2.45 12.96 13.08
N PRO A 506 -1.65 13.77 12.36
CA PRO A 506 -2.02 15.14 12.03
C PRO A 506 -3.17 15.16 11.01
N PRO A 507 -3.90 16.28 10.88
CA PRO A 507 -5.01 16.38 9.93
C PRO A 507 -4.57 16.17 8.47
N LEU A 508 -5.39 15.48 7.67
CA LEU A 508 -5.09 15.14 6.27
C LEU A 508 -4.64 16.36 5.44
N GLY A 509 -5.31 17.51 5.58
CA GLY A 509 -5.01 18.74 4.86
C GLY A 509 -3.64 19.35 5.19
N THR A 510 -3.07 19.02 6.35
CA THR A 510 -1.72 19.44 6.75
C THR A 510 -0.64 18.51 6.19
N GLN A 511 -0.99 17.27 5.85
CA GLN A 511 -0.09 16.25 5.31
C GLN A 511 -0.04 16.28 3.78
N ARG A 512 -1.16 16.61 3.12
CA ARG A 512 -1.30 16.53 1.67
C ARG A 512 -2.33 17.52 1.11
N PRO A 513 -2.32 17.80 -0.21
CA PRO A 513 -3.42 18.50 -0.86
C PRO A 513 -4.73 17.74 -0.72
N VAL A 514 -5.78 18.43 -0.29
CA VAL A 514 -7.14 17.90 -0.18
C VAL A 514 -8.08 18.86 -0.90
N VAL A 515 -8.80 18.35 -1.90
CA VAL A 515 -9.73 19.11 -2.73
C VAL A 515 -11.11 18.49 -2.68
N VAL A 516 -12.15 19.32 -2.76
CA VAL A 516 -13.54 18.87 -2.89
C VAL A 516 -13.91 18.79 -4.36
N ARG A 517 -14.64 17.75 -4.73
CA ARG A 517 -15.28 17.53 -6.03
C ARG A 517 -16.78 17.33 -5.83
N CYS A 518 -17.58 17.75 -6.81
CA CYS A 518 -19.03 17.64 -6.75
C CYS A 518 -19.48 16.38 -7.50
N SER A 519 -20.00 15.36 -6.78
CA SER A 519 -20.40 14.09 -7.38
C SER A 519 -21.73 14.16 -8.14
N ASP A 520 -22.64 15.04 -7.73
CA ASP A 520 -23.95 15.23 -8.34
C ASP A 520 -24.11 16.62 -8.98
N ARG A 521 -23.09 17.08 -9.73
CA ARG A 521 -23.17 18.32 -10.51
C ARG A 521 -24.35 18.22 -11.51
N PRO A 522 -25.24 19.22 -11.56
CA PRO A 522 -26.30 19.23 -12.56
C PRO A 522 -25.71 19.37 -13.96
N PRO A 523 -26.26 18.68 -14.98
CA PRO A 523 -25.86 18.93 -16.36
C PRO A 523 -26.17 20.39 -16.75
N PRO A 524 -25.40 20.97 -17.68
CA PRO A 524 -25.68 22.31 -18.18
C PRO A 524 -27.07 22.37 -18.82
N ASP A 525 -27.76 23.51 -18.67
CA ASP A 525 -29.13 23.67 -19.14
C ASP A 525 -29.24 23.62 -20.68
N ASP A 526 -28.19 24.08 -21.37
CA ASP A 526 -28.07 24.15 -22.82
C ASP A 526 -26.59 24.14 -23.27
N GLU A 527 -26.36 24.09 -24.60
CA GLU A 527 -25.02 24.06 -25.20
C GLU A 527 -24.21 25.34 -24.90
N GLU A 528 -24.89 26.49 -24.75
CA GLU A 528 -24.23 27.78 -24.43
C GLU A 528 -23.70 27.76 -23.00
N ALA A 529 -24.48 27.26 -22.04
CA ALA A 529 -24.05 27.06 -20.66
C ALA A 529 -22.86 26.08 -20.57
N GLU A 530 -22.87 25.00 -21.36
CA GLU A 530 -21.77 24.05 -21.43
C GLU A 530 -20.49 24.69 -22.00
N GLU A 531 -20.61 25.48 -23.08
CA GLU A 531 -19.48 26.23 -23.65
C GLU A 531 -18.92 27.27 -22.66
N ASP A 532 -19.80 27.95 -21.93
CA ASP A 532 -19.44 28.91 -20.90
C ASP A 532 -18.66 28.26 -19.74
N GLU A 533 -19.12 27.11 -19.26
CA GLU A 533 -18.43 26.32 -18.23
C GLU A 533 -17.05 25.85 -18.69
N ARG A 534 -16.96 25.27 -19.90
CA ARG A 534 -15.68 24.86 -20.52
C ARG A 534 -14.74 26.06 -20.67
N ARG A 535 -15.25 27.19 -21.16
CA ARG A 535 -14.47 28.41 -21.34
C ARG A 535 -13.93 28.92 -20.00
N ARG A 536 -14.77 28.95 -18.95
CA ARG A 536 -14.36 29.33 -17.60
C ARG A 536 -13.25 28.41 -17.09
N TRP A 537 -13.44 27.10 -17.19
CA TRP A 537 -12.43 26.11 -16.80
C TRP A 537 -11.09 26.33 -17.54
N HIS A 538 -11.12 26.42 -18.87
CA HIS A 538 -9.92 26.66 -19.67
C HIS A 538 -9.18 27.93 -19.26
N ARG A 539 -9.90 29.04 -19.04
CA ARG A 539 -9.30 30.30 -18.60
C ARG A 539 -8.67 30.20 -17.21
N LEU A 540 -9.29 29.51 -16.25
CA LEU A 540 -8.71 29.32 -14.93
C LEU A 540 -7.46 28.42 -14.97
N ARG A 541 -7.41 27.43 -15.87
CA ARG A 541 -6.21 26.61 -16.10
C ARG A 541 -5.06 27.39 -16.74
N GLU A 542 -5.35 28.24 -17.73
CA GLU A 542 -4.35 29.06 -18.42
C GLU A 542 -3.84 30.22 -17.54
N GLY A 543 -4.74 30.79 -16.73
CA GLY A 543 -4.49 31.98 -15.91
C GLY A 543 -4.35 33.27 -16.72
N PRO A 544 -4.20 34.43 -16.03
CA PRO A 544 -4.30 34.60 -14.59
C PRO A 544 -5.75 34.52 -14.07
N MET A 545 -5.94 33.97 -12.87
CA MET A 545 -7.21 33.98 -12.16
C MET A 545 -7.44 35.30 -11.41
N GLU A 546 -8.70 35.71 -11.30
CA GLU A 546 -9.13 36.89 -10.52
C GLU A 546 -10.00 36.45 -9.33
N PRO A 547 -9.52 36.55 -8.08
CA PRO A 547 -10.31 36.17 -6.92
C PRO A 547 -11.37 37.24 -6.61
N VAL A 548 -12.64 36.84 -6.54
CA VAL A 548 -13.76 37.73 -6.23
C VAL A 548 -14.50 37.23 -4.99
N VAL A 549 -14.51 38.04 -3.93
CA VAL A 549 -15.28 37.74 -2.71
C VAL A 549 -16.76 38.06 -2.94
N LEU A 550 -17.64 37.08 -2.78
CA LEU A 550 -19.05 37.20 -3.21
C LEU A 550 -20.05 37.42 -2.08
N ASP A 551 -19.69 37.10 -0.84
CA ASP A 551 -20.60 37.09 0.33
C ASP A 551 -20.15 38.05 1.45
N CYS A 552 -19.19 38.93 1.16
CA CYS A 552 -18.65 39.87 2.15
C CYS A 552 -18.12 41.15 1.49
N VAL A 553 -18.65 42.30 1.88
CA VAL A 553 -18.19 43.63 1.47
C VAL A 553 -17.92 44.46 2.72
N GLU A 554 -16.73 45.07 2.82
CA GLU A 554 -16.32 45.91 3.97
C GLU A 554 -16.62 45.28 5.35
N ASP A 555 -16.27 44.00 5.51
CA ASP A 555 -16.51 43.24 6.76
C ASP A 555 -18.01 43.05 7.10
N ARG A 556 -18.93 43.22 6.15
CA ARG A 556 -20.36 42.96 6.28
C ARG A 556 -20.81 41.79 5.40
N PRO A 557 -21.69 40.90 5.89
CA PRO A 557 -22.29 39.85 5.07
C PRO A 557 -23.09 40.45 3.92
N GLU A 558 -22.92 39.88 2.72
CA GLU A 558 -23.72 40.22 1.54
C GLU A 558 -24.41 38.96 1.01
N PRO A 559 -25.68 39.05 0.55
CA PRO A 559 -26.34 37.90 -0.04
C PRO A 559 -25.66 37.51 -1.35
N LEU A 560 -25.51 36.20 -1.56
CA LEU A 560 -24.94 35.70 -2.80
C LEU A 560 -25.81 36.06 -4.01
N PRO A 561 -25.18 36.41 -5.16
CA PRO A 561 -25.91 36.58 -6.41
C PRO A 561 -26.69 35.30 -6.78
N ASP A 562 -27.79 35.46 -7.50
CA ASP A 562 -28.52 34.33 -8.07
C ASP A 562 -27.69 33.62 -9.16
N ALA A 563 -28.11 32.41 -9.56
CA ALA A 563 -27.39 31.60 -10.54
C ALA A 563 -27.19 32.33 -11.87
N SER A 564 -28.17 33.13 -12.32
CA SER A 564 -28.06 33.91 -13.55
C SER A 564 -27.00 35.02 -13.45
N ALA A 565 -26.91 35.71 -12.31
CA ALA A 565 -25.90 36.71 -12.05
C ALA A 565 -24.49 36.09 -11.90
N LEU A 566 -24.40 34.92 -11.26
CA LEU A 566 -23.17 34.15 -11.16
C LEU A 566 -22.64 33.74 -12.54
N ARG A 567 -23.50 33.28 -13.46
CA ARG A 567 -23.09 32.92 -14.82
C ARG A 567 -22.52 34.10 -15.62
N ARG A 568 -23.02 35.32 -15.37
CA ARG A 568 -22.53 36.55 -16.02
C ARG A 568 -21.15 37.02 -15.54
N LEU A 569 -20.60 36.44 -14.47
CA LEU A 569 -19.24 36.77 -14.02
C LEU A 569 -18.21 36.32 -15.06
N GLY A 570 -17.13 37.09 -15.19
CA GLY A 570 -16.09 36.85 -16.20
C GLY A 570 -15.46 35.45 -16.12
N PRO A 571 -14.91 34.92 -17.22
CA PRO A 571 -14.37 33.57 -17.26
C PRO A 571 -13.07 33.39 -16.45
N TYR A 572 -12.42 34.48 -16.03
CA TYR A 572 -11.22 34.47 -15.17
C TYR A 572 -11.57 34.47 -13.67
N THR A 573 -12.84 34.65 -13.33
CA THR A 573 -13.29 34.82 -11.95
C THR A 573 -13.16 33.52 -11.16
N LEU A 574 -12.44 33.58 -10.05
CA LEU A 574 -12.38 32.57 -9.00
C LEU A 574 -13.24 33.04 -7.81
N PRO A 575 -14.43 32.43 -7.57
CA PRO A 575 -15.27 32.74 -6.44
C PRO A 575 -14.58 32.48 -5.10
N VAL A 576 -14.73 33.42 -4.17
CA VAL A 576 -14.27 33.31 -2.79
C VAL A 576 -15.45 33.55 -1.84
N LEU A 577 -15.72 32.60 -0.95
CA LEU A 577 -16.72 32.74 0.11
C LEU A 577 -16.04 32.95 1.47
N CYS A 578 -16.35 34.08 2.08
CA CYS A 578 -15.82 34.55 3.33
C CYS A 578 -16.74 34.23 4.51
N ARG A 579 -18.02 33.90 4.32
CA ARG A 579 -18.98 33.79 5.43
C ARG A 579 -19.60 32.41 5.58
N THR A 580 -19.26 31.44 4.72
CA THR A 580 -19.81 30.06 4.75
C THR A 580 -19.86 29.45 6.14
N GLY A 581 -18.76 29.48 6.88
CA GLY A 581 -18.68 28.91 8.24
C GLY A 581 -19.11 29.80 9.40
N THR A 582 -19.87 30.87 9.14
CA THR A 582 -20.37 31.79 10.18
C THR A 582 -21.89 31.73 10.27
N ASP A 583 -22.48 32.15 11.40
CA ASP A 583 -23.94 32.23 11.56
C ASP A 583 -24.64 33.09 10.47
N ALA A 584 -23.89 33.98 9.82
CA ALA A 584 -24.36 34.84 8.74
C ALA A 584 -24.16 34.23 7.33
N GLY A 585 -23.58 33.03 7.24
CA GLY A 585 -23.35 32.31 6.00
C GLY A 585 -24.63 31.74 5.40
N ASP A 586 -24.69 31.67 4.07
CA ASP A 586 -25.76 30.98 3.35
C ASP A 586 -25.42 29.47 3.25
N PRO A 587 -26.19 28.56 3.88
CA PRO A 587 -25.95 27.12 3.78
C PRO A 587 -26.04 26.57 2.35
N GLY A 588 -26.73 27.28 1.44
CA GLY A 588 -26.83 26.93 0.02
C GLY A 588 -25.74 27.54 -0.86
N ALA A 589 -24.76 28.24 -0.30
CA ALA A 589 -23.76 29.00 -1.05
C ALA A 589 -22.98 28.15 -2.06
N LEU A 590 -22.44 27.02 -1.61
CA LEU A 590 -21.64 26.12 -2.45
C LEU A 590 -22.49 25.52 -3.60
N ARG A 591 -23.73 25.12 -3.30
CA ARG A 591 -24.71 24.65 -4.30
C ARG A 591 -24.96 25.70 -5.38
N LYS A 592 -25.12 26.97 -5.00
CA LYS A 592 -25.31 28.08 -5.94
C LYS A 592 -24.09 28.30 -6.83
N LEU A 593 -22.87 28.17 -6.30
CA LEU A 593 -21.65 28.26 -7.11
C LEU A 593 -21.56 27.12 -8.13
N VAL A 594 -21.85 25.88 -7.73
CA VAL A 594 -21.88 24.73 -8.64
C VAL A 594 -22.91 24.93 -9.74
N ALA A 595 -24.15 25.31 -9.40
CA ALA A 595 -25.20 25.60 -10.38
C ALA A 595 -24.92 26.84 -11.27
N GLY A 596 -24.02 27.72 -10.82
CA GLY A 596 -23.49 28.86 -11.56
C GLY A 596 -22.36 28.50 -12.54
N GLY A 597 -22.00 27.22 -12.65
CA GLY A 597 -20.98 26.73 -13.59
C GLY A 597 -19.54 26.90 -13.11
N PHE A 598 -19.32 27.02 -11.80
CA PHE A 598 -17.98 27.15 -11.23
C PHE A 598 -17.37 25.79 -10.86
N ALA A 599 -16.27 25.45 -11.53
CA ALA A 599 -15.46 24.26 -11.27
C ALA A 599 -14.42 24.45 -10.15
N VAL A 600 -14.07 25.72 -9.86
CA VAL A 600 -13.06 26.06 -8.85
C VAL A 600 -13.59 27.18 -7.98
N ALA A 601 -13.49 27.01 -6.65
CA ALA A 601 -13.89 28.03 -5.68
C ALA A 601 -13.10 27.86 -4.37
N LEU A 602 -12.91 28.96 -3.65
CA LEU A 602 -12.32 28.97 -2.31
C LEU A 602 -13.38 29.39 -1.29
N TRP A 603 -13.36 28.80 -0.10
CA TRP A 603 -14.13 29.30 1.02
C TRP A 603 -13.43 29.10 2.34
N ARG A 604 -13.93 29.76 3.40
CA ARG A 604 -13.50 29.50 4.77
C ARG A 604 -14.64 28.92 5.61
N ARG A 605 -14.32 27.88 6.39
CA ARG A 605 -15.22 27.24 7.36
C ARG A 605 -15.11 27.82 8.76
N GLU A 606 -14.04 28.55 9.03
CA GLU A 606 -13.80 29.17 10.33
C GLU A 606 -13.34 30.61 10.13
N ALA A 607 -13.80 31.50 11.00
CA ALA A 607 -13.34 32.87 11.05
C ALA A 607 -12.39 33.04 12.24
N ALA A 608 -11.08 32.99 11.98
CA ALA A 608 -10.05 33.19 13.01
C ALA A 608 -10.07 34.62 13.61
N ASP A 609 -10.48 35.61 12.80
CA ASP A 609 -10.63 37.01 13.20
C ASP A 609 -12.06 37.51 12.97
N PRO A 610 -12.54 38.46 13.78
CA PRO A 610 -13.81 39.16 13.53
C PRO A 610 -13.73 40.08 12.28
N VAL A 611 -12.53 40.44 11.84
CA VAL A 611 -12.27 41.29 10.67
C VAL A 611 -11.83 40.43 9.49
N CYS A 612 -12.46 40.59 8.33
CA CYS A 612 -12.26 39.74 7.15
C CYS A 612 -11.07 40.16 6.29
N LYS A 613 -10.50 41.35 6.52
CA LYS A 613 -9.41 41.93 5.72
C LYS A 613 -8.18 41.04 5.59
N SER A 614 -7.78 40.34 6.64
CA SER A 614 -6.63 39.42 6.60
C SER A 614 -6.89 38.25 5.66
N PHE A 615 -8.09 37.66 5.73
CA PHE A 615 -8.52 36.61 4.79
C PHE A 615 -8.58 37.12 3.35
N HIS A 616 -9.20 38.30 3.11
CA HIS A 616 -9.31 38.87 1.75
C HIS A 616 -7.93 39.13 1.13
N ARG A 617 -7.00 39.72 1.91
CA ARG A 617 -5.63 39.98 1.44
C ARG A 617 -4.83 38.70 1.22
N GLY A 618 -4.96 37.74 2.13
CA GLY A 618 -4.28 36.44 2.05
C GLY A 618 -4.72 35.66 0.82
N THR A 619 -6.03 35.60 0.56
CA THR A 619 -6.59 34.94 -0.63
C THR A 619 -6.16 35.65 -1.91
N LEU A 620 -6.26 36.98 -1.97
CA LEU A 620 -5.81 37.76 -3.13
C LEU A 620 -4.35 37.48 -3.47
N ARG A 621 -3.47 37.52 -2.46
CA ARG A 621 -2.04 37.23 -2.60
C ARG A 621 -1.83 35.80 -3.10
N THR A 622 -2.44 34.82 -2.44
CA THR A 622 -2.27 33.40 -2.79
C THR A 622 -2.67 33.12 -4.23
N VAL A 623 -3.82 33.64 -4.67
CA VAL A 623 -4.33 33.42 -6.03
C VAL A 623 -3.46 34.14 -7.06
N THR A 624 -3.03 35.36 -6.77
CA THR A 624 -2.17 36.15 -7.68
C THR A 624 -0.78 35.55 -7.82
N ASP A 625 -0.22 35.00 -6.74
CA ASP A 625 1.11 34.36 -6.74
C ASP A 625 1.11 33.06 -7.56
N HIS A 626 0.01 32.29 -7.55
CA HIS A 626 -0.08 30.99 -8.22
C HIS A 626 -0.67 31.06 -9.64
N LYS A 627 -1.47 32.08 -9.96
CA LYS A 627 -2.04 32.45 -11.27
C LYS A 627 -2.98 31.45 -11.94
N ARG A 628 -2.80 30.14 -11.75
CA ARG A 628 -3.53 29.05 -12.43
C ARG A 628 -4.19 28.10 -11.43
N ALA A 629 -5.33 27.52 -11.83
CA ALA A 629 -6.13 26.64 -10.98
C ALA A 629 -5.38 25.37 -10.55
N ASP A 630 -4.59 24.77 -11.44
CA ASP A 630 -3.80 23.55 -11.20
C ASP A 630 -2.78 23.69 -10.06
N ARG A 631 -2.41 24.93 -9.72
CA ARG A 631 -1.45 25.25 -8.65
C ARG A 631 -2.12 25.50 -7.29
N LEU A 632 -3.45 25.67 -7.24
CA LEU A 632 -4.18 25.94 -6.00
C LEU A 632 -4.16 24.79 -4.99
N PRO A 633 -4.30 23.50 -5.37
CA PRO A 633 -4.25 22.40 -4.39
C PRO A 633 -2.96 22.41 -3.57
N ALA A 634 -1.82 22.60 -4.24
CA ALA A 634 -0.51 22.73 -3.60
C ALA A 634 -0.39 24.00 -2.73
N ALA A 635 -0.95 25.12 -3.19
CA ALA A 635 -0.94 26.38 -2.46
C ALA A 635 -1.73 26.27 -1.14
N VAL A 636 -2.95 25.75 -1.20
CA VAL A 636 -3.84 25.57 -0.05
C VAL A 636 -3.25 24.56 0.94
N HIS A 637 -2.66 23.47 0.44
CA HIS A 637 -1.92 22.54 1.28
C HIS A 637 -0.79 23.23 2.08
N ARG A 638 0.04 24.05 1.43
CA ARG A 638 1.12 24.79 2.12
C ARG A 638 0.60 25.74 3.19
N LEU A 639 -0.54 26.39 2.95
CA LEU A 639 -1.20 27.23 3.94
C LEU A 639 -1.65 26.41 5.15
N ARG A 640 -2.34 25.28 4.92
CA ARG A 640 -2.78 24.37 5.99
C ARG A 640 -1.60 23.78 6.77
N ALA A 641 -0.53 23.37 6.08
CA ALA A 641 0.69 22.88 6.71
C ALA A 641 1.37 23.95 7.58
N ALA A 642 1.38 25.21 7.14
CA ALA A 642 1.90 26.34 7.92
C ALA A 642 1.06 26.60 9.18
N VAL A 643 -0.27 26.54 9.09
CA VAL A 643 -1.17 26.61 10.26
C VAL A 643 -0.90 25.45 11.21
N GLY A 644 -0.81 24.21 10.71
CA GLY A 644 -0.53 23.02 11.51
C GLY A 644 0.84 23.06 12.20
N SER A 645 1.82 23.75 11.59
CA SER A 645 3.17 23.95 12.14
C SER A 645 3.26 25.17 13.08
N GLY A 646 2.15 25.88 13.33
CA GLY A 646 2.10 27.03 14.22
C GLY A 646 2.76 28.30 13.67
N VAL A 647 2.88 28.45 12.35
CA VAL A 647 3.41 29.67 11.72
C VAL A 647 2.39 30.81 11.93
N PRO A 648 2.72 31.86 12.70
CA PRO A 648 1.75 32.89 13.09
C PRO A 648 1.13 33.62 11.91
N GLU A 649 1.89 33.88 10.84
CA GLU A 649 1.43 34.61 9.66
C GLU A 649 0.40 33.84 8.82
N ALA A 650 0.27 32.53 9.02
CA ALA A 650 -0.67 31.68 8.29
C ALA A 650 -2.08 31.63 8.92
N TYR A 651 -2.27 32.23 10.09
CA TYR A 651 -3.51 32.12 10.88
C TYR A 651 -4.80 32.44 10.10
N TRP A 652 -4.74 33.39 9.15
CA TRP A 652 -5.89 33.80 8.33
C TRP A 652 -6.42 32.68 7.43
N SER A 653 -5.60 31.66 7.16
CA SER A 653 -5.93 30.53 6.29
C SER A 653 -6.52 29.33 7.04
N GLN A 654 -6.74 29.45 8.35
CA GLN A 654 -7.43 28.44 9.13
C GLN A 654 -8.83 28.17 8.55
N GLY A 655 -9.15 26.89 8.35
CA GLY A 655 -10.43 26.46 7.80
C GLY A 655 -10.63 26.76 6.31
N VAL A 656 -9.58 27.15 5.57
CA VAL A 656 -9.68 27.36 4.11
C VAL A 656 -9.89 26.03 3.39
N ALA A 657 -10.83 26.04 2.44
CA ALA A 657 -11.21 24.91 1.61
C ALA A 657 -11.25 25.28 0.13
N LEU A 658 -11.11 24.25 -0.72
CA LEU A 658 -10.94 24.37 -2.15
C LEU A 658 -11.83 23.35 -2.86
N LEU A 659 -12.75 23.85 -3.68
CA LEU A 659 -13.46 23.11 -4.71
C LEU A 659 -12.54 23.13 -5.91
N HIS A 660 -12.22 21.95 -6.42
CA HIS A 660 -11.42 21.81 -7.63
C HIS A 660 -11.94 20.59 -8.40
N ASP A 661 -12.99 20.82 -9.18
CA ASP A 661 -13.68 19.78 -9.91
C ASP A 661 -13.41 19.91 -11.41
N ASP A 662 -12.39 19.19 -11.89
CA ASP A 662 -11.93 19.23 -13.27
C ASP A 662 -12.94 18.54 -14.22
N PRO A 663 -13.65 19.27 -15.09
CA PRO A 663 -14.62 18.70 -16.02
C PRO A 663 -13.97 17.81 -17.09
N SER A 664 -12.65 17.89 -17.31
CA SER A 664 -11.94 16.98 -18.22
C SER A 664 -11.61 15.62 -17.58
N ARG A 665 -11.89 15.45 -16.28
CA ARG A 665 -11.69 14.20 -15.53
C ARG A 665 -12.99 13.83 -14.80
N PRO A 666 -14.04 13.37 -15.52
CA PRO A 666 -15.32 13.01 -14.90
C PRO A 666 -15.15 11.98 -13.77
N LEU A 667 -16.03 12.03 -12.79
CA LEU A 667 -16.04 11.08 -11.68
C LEU A 667 -16.61 9.72 -12.17
N PRO A 668 -16.13 8.58 -11.66
CA PRO A 668 -16.68 7.28 -12.03
C PRO A 668 -18.20 7.23 -11.80
N GLY A 669 -18.96 6.75 -12.79
CA GLY A 669 -20.42 6.67 -12.73
C GLY A 669 -21.16 7.97 -13.11
N SER A 670 -20.47 9.07 -13.46
CA SER A 670 -21.13 10.28 -13.97
C SER A 670 -21.64 10.16 -15.41
N ASP A 671 -21.12 9.20 -16.18
CA ASP A 671 -21.51 8.91 -17.57
C ASP A 671 -22.50 7.74 -17.70
N ASP A 672 -22.80 7.03 -16.61
CA ASP A 672 -23.85 6.02 -16.60
C ASP A 672 -25.21 6.73 -16.57
N LEU A 673 -25.68 7.11 -17.77
CA LEU A 673 -27.11 7.24 -18.00
C LEU A 673 -27.74 5.96 -17.46
N LEU A 674 -28.48 6.08 -16.37
CA LEU A 674 -29.37 5.05 -15.85
C LEU A 674 -30.36 4.68 -16.95
N GLU A 675 -29.96 3.78 -17.86
CA GLU A 675 -30.89 2.88 -18.53
C GLU A 675 -31.38 1.92 -17.45
N THR A 676 -32.32 2.40 -16.64
CA THR A 676 -33.17 1.51 -15.84
C THR A 676 -33.82 0.49 -16.77
N PRO A 677 -33.85 -0.81 -16.40
CA PRO A 677 -34.39 -1.88 -17.24
C PRO A 677 -35.88 -1.71 -17.59
#